data_AF-A0A4R3YK96-F1
#
_entry.id   AF-A0A4R3YK96-F1
#
_cell.length_a   1.000
_cell.length_b   1.000
_cell.length_c   1.000
_cell.angle_alpha   90.00
_cell.angle_beta   90.00
_cell.angle_gamma   90.00
#
_symmetry.space_group_name_H-M   'P 1'
#
loop_
_entity.id
_entity.type
_entity.pdbx_description
1 polymer ?
#
loop_
_entity_poly.entity_id
_entity_poly.type
_entity_poly.pdbx_seq_one_letter_code
_entity_poly.pdbx_strand_id
1 'polypeptide(L)'
;MDEPAWHMEPAAKVPGASGVAARLKDRIIVWDNPGGTTPRAATEVHLLIDAPFAEVQPAVKKALAGLGQFDSSTENSLLAYQIDGWGEVLLSRRPDLRNALAKHFVQPRLELALKEGLLTAAEVDQRMALARADVTSAPQAGYALDAFQATYPNYYANQNRSYGVLEKSRSKLSIYVFDVSAAFGHPATAVRISREDTYPNPDYSTLREIRESSRRSILSSGTPSILTGSVVPASAFDPVRTALASIGAGHSVRIAPTPRTWLATVEPVRTVPTIILTPPQTDRPPIEAETVPWARIAGAQADAITYPHDLLTLPGGDLLLSASRIDTARVWRLQLEGNQWKATTLWQGDEGGGRQLALSADGRTAWFSGASNAKEAALFSINLETDRVTAYAVNLPADVSKSRWELMGDQLPAYFNHSYSYENKDGNSQRREWVEVLQAAAKPPADGGAWSFQSTLKSARQSMMSAQISPVRWRGQKSVWLEDQPGVSVLDAASGRVLRAFALPQRFGTPNSTDATGQAQWVPRSLGSPEANWIATGFILMLKDDGSLPPKLDANPDRHNRFDGDRFVGMHVVDLDDGHVRLSALLGRSDSLAAAARSANGRWLALGSNSVRPGGSKGPKVALWDVTKGQASVQLLAPRNRDPDLHALAFSWSGSDLWAFCDGGLLHWHLPDAFKDAASHGSFPDQSHN
;
A
#
# COMPACT_ATOMS: atom_id res chain seq x y z
N MET A 1 19.35 19.30 -7.64
CA MET A 1 19.57 19.58 -6.22
C MET A 1 20.82 20.43 -6.13
N ASP A 2 20.78 21.51 -5.35
CA ASP A 2 21.94 22.36 -5.12
C ASP A 2 22.95 21.65 -4.21
N GLU A 3 24.24 21.93 -4.38
CA GLU A 3 25.28 21.36 -3.53
C GLU A 3 25.12 21.87 -2.10
N PRO A 4 25.08 20.98 -1.08
CA PRO A 4 24.85 21.40 0.29
C PRO A 4 26.04 22.23 0.79
N ALA A 5 25.73 23.31 1.50
CA ALA A 5 26.73 24.10 2.20
C ALA A 5 27.39 23.27 3.31
N TRP A 6 28.68 23.54 3.57
CA TRP A 6 29.47 22.80 4.54
C TRP A 6 30.57 23.67 5.14
N HIS A 7 31.00 23.33 6.35
CA HIS A 7 32.13 23.94 7.03
C HIS A 7 32.91 22.93 7.88
N MET A 8 34.04 23.38 8.43
CA MET A 8 34.88 22.59 9.35
C MET A 8 34.76 23.08 10.78
N GLU A 9 34.35 22.20 11.69
CA GLU A 9 34.15 22.54 13.11
C GLU A 9 34.80 21.49 14.04
N PRO A 10 35.23 21.84 15.26
CA PRO A 10 35.67 20.85 16.24
C PRO A 10 34.56 19.85 16.59
N ALA A 11 34.86 18.54 16.55
CA ALA A 11 33.90 17.46 16.78
C ALA A 11 33.17 17.58 18.13
N ALA A 12 33.84 18.12 19.16
CA ALA A 12 33.24 18.34 20.49
C ALA A 12 32.09 19.36 20.52
N LYS A 13 31.94 20.18 19.47
CA LYS A 13 30.86 21.19 19.35
C LYS A 13 29.65 20.70 18.56
N VAL A 14 29.74 19.54 17.91
CA VAL A 14 28.72 19.03 17.00
C VAL A 14 27.94 17.89 17.66
N PRO A 15 26.64 18.06 17.95
CA PRO A 15 25.81 16.99 18.49
C PRO A 15 25.81 15.76 17.58
N GLY A 16 26.00 14.57 18.15
CA GLY A 16 26.02 13.30 17.41
C GLY A 16 27.34 12.97 16.69
N ALA A 17 28.40 13.79 16.83
CA ALA A 17 29.74 13.41 16.38
C ALA A 17 30.32 12.25 17.21
N SER A 18 31.23 11.47 16.61
CA SER A 18 31.92 10.37 17.29
C SER A 18 32.59 10.83 18.59
N GLY A 19 32.35 10.09 19.68
CA GLY A 19 33.00 10.33 20.97
C GLY A 19 34.52 10.21 20.92
N VAL A 20 35.05 9.39 20.00
CA VAL A 20 36.50 9.30 19.75
C VAL A 20 37.01 10.58 19.08
N ALA A 21 36.32 11.07 18.05
CA ALA A 21 36.66 12.31 17.36
C ALA A 21 36.68 13.53 18.30
N ALA A 22 35.66 13.62 19.18
CA ALA A 22 35.58 14.68 20.19
C ALA A 22 36.75 14.61 21.20
N ARG A 23 37.13 13.41 21.67
CA ARG A 23 38.25 13.21 22.60
C ARG A 23 39.60 13.52 21.96
N LEU A 24 39.78 13.18 20.68
CA LEU A 24 40.97 13.51 19.90
C LEU A 24 41.04 14.99 19.50
N LYS A 25 40.01 15.78 19.82
CA LYS A 25 39.86 17.20 19.44
C LYS A 25 39.96 17.40 17.93
N ASP A 26 39.44 16.44 17.17
CA ASP A 26 39.44 16.50 15.71
C ASP A 26 38.59 17.67 15.22
N ARG A 27 39.01 18.28 14.11
CA ARG A 27 38.12 19.07 13.25
C ARG A 27 37.45 18.12 12.25
N ILE A 28 36.16 18.25 12.07
CA ILE A 28 35.35 17.40 11.18
C ILE A 28 34.56 18.24 10.18
N ILE A 29 34.13 17.61 9.10
CA ILE A 29 33.19 18.21 8.14
C ILE A 29 31.78 18.15 8.72
N VAL A 30 31.06 19.24 8.55
CA VAL A 30 29.68 19.44 9.00
C VAL A 30 28.85 19.91 7.81
N TRP A 31 27.69 19.30 7.63
CA TRP A 31 26.71 19.73 6.63
C TRP A 31 25.80 20.80 7.22
N ASP A 32 25.65 21.92 6.51
CA ASP A 32 24.70 22.95 6.85
C ASP A 32 23.30 22.53 6.38
N ASN A 33 22.33 22.53 7.30
CA ASN A 33 20.95 22.21 6.93
C ASN A 33 20.23 23.47 6.44
N PRO A 34 19.61 23.45 5.25
CA PRO A 34 18.71 24.53 4.84
C PRO A 34 17.47 24.52 5.75
N GLY A 35 17.31 25.55 6.60
CA GLY A 35 16.13 25.73 7.46
C GLY A 35 16.37 25.91 8.96
N GLY A 36 17.63 26.01 9.43
CA GLY A 36 17.93 26.42 10.81
C GLY A 36 17.89 25.30 11.87
N THR A 37 17.91 24.03 11.45
CA THR A 37 18.13 22.91 12.38
C THR A 37 19.61 22.75 12.75
N THR A 38 19.88 22.07 13.86
CA THR A 38 21.22 21.82 14.39
C THR A 38 22.18 21.25 13.33
N PRO A 39 23.44 21.72 13.27
CA PRO A 39 24.46 21.23 12.34
C PRO A 39 24.66 19.72 12.49
N ARG A 40 24.87 19.01 11.37
CA ARG A 40 25.03 17.55 11.34
C ARG A 40 26.45 17.17 10.92
N ALA A 41 27.12 16.36 11.75
CA ALA A 41 28.43 15.79 11.40
C ALA A 41 28.33 14.95 10.12
N ALA A 42 29.26 15.18 9.18
CA ALA A 42 29.37 14.37 7.97
C ALA A 42 29.90 12.98 8.33
N THR A 43 29.16 11.94 7.97
CA THR A 43 29.58 10.54 8.16
C THR A 43 30.49 10.06 7.03
N GLU A 44 30.30 10.62 5.84
CA GLU A 44 31.12 10.45 4.65
C GLU A 44 31.03 11.69 3.76
N VAL A 45 31.97 11.82 2.84
CA VAL A 45 31.97 12.86 1.80
C VAL A 45 32.45 12.31 0.48
N HIS A 46 31.85 12.78 -0.59
CA HIS A 46 32.23 12.52 -1.96
C HIS A 46 32.74 13.80 -2.61
N LEU A 47 33.92 13.72 -3.22
CA LEU A 47 34.54 14.76 -4.03
C LEU A 47 34.50 14.30 -5.50
N LEU A 48 34.01 15.13 -6.40
CA LEU A 48 33.97 14.86 -7.85
C LEU A 48 34.82 15.92 -8.58
N ILE A 49 35.64 15.45 -9.52
CA ILE A 49 36.45 16.31 -10.39
C ILE A 49 36.46 15.76 -11.82
N ASP A 50 36.40 16.66 -12.80
CA ASP A 50 36.50 16.34 -14.23
C ASP A 50 37.97 16.14 -14.63
N ALA A 51 38.60 15.11 -14.08
CA ALA A 51 39.98 14.74 -14.38
C ALA A 51 40.13 13.20 -14.44
N PRO A 52 41.06 12.67 -15.25
CA PRO A 52 41.31 11.23 -15.36
C PRO A 52 41.82 10.61 -14.05
N PHE A 53 41.44 9.37 -13.78
CA PHE A 53 41.88 8.62 -12.59
C PHE A 53 43.42 8.56 -12.45
N ALA A 54 44.12 8.44 -13.58
CA ALA A 54 45.58 8.36 -13.64
C ALA A 54 46.28 9.62 -13.09
N GLU A 55 45.63 10.78 -13.13
CA GLU A 55 46.15 12.03 -12.56
C GLU A 55 45.70 12.23 -11.11
N VAL A 56 44.45 11.86 -10.82
CA VAL A 56 43.83 12.03 -9.50
C VAL A 56 44.42 11.08 -8.45
N GLN A 57 44.60 9.80 -8.77
CA GLN A 57 45.07 8.83 -7.79
C GLN A 57 46.46 9.15 -7.22
N PRO A 58 47.48 9.53 -8.02
CA PRO A 58 48.78 9.93 -7.49
C PRO A 58 48.71 11.19 -6.62
N ALA A 59 47.88 12.16 -6.99
CA ALA A 59 47.69 13.38 -6.23
C ALA A 59 47.05 13.12 -4.86
N VAL A 60 46.04 12.25 -4.81
CA VAL A 60 45.41 11.80 -3.55
C VAL A 60 46.44 11.05 -2.69
N LYS A 61 47.20 10.11 -3.25
CA LYS A 61 48.28 9.41 -2.52
C LYS A 61 49.28 10.39 -1.90
N LYS A 62 49.73 11.37 -2.67
CA LYS A 62 50.68 12.40 -2.20
C LYS A 62 50.08 13.25 -1.09
N ALA A 63 48.79 13.62 -1.18
CA ALA A 63 48.09 14.38 -0.15
C ALA A 63 47.99 13.62 1.19
N LEU A 64 47.88 12.28 1.13
CA LEU A 64 47.71 11.43 2.30
C LEU A 64 49.02 10.99 2.95
N ALA A 65 50.16 11.13 2.26
CA ALA A 65 51.47 10.69 2.76
C ALA A 65 51.83 11.29 4.13
N GLY A 66 51.36 12.52 4.43
CA GLY A 66 51.57 13.18 5.73
C GLY A 66 50.78 12.58 6.91
N LEU A 67 49.82 11.70 6.65
CA LEU A 67 48.96 11.08 7.68
C LEU A 67 49.48 9.71 8.15
N GLY A 68 50.61 9.24 7.62
CA GLY A 68 51.21 7.96 7.95
C GLY A 68 50.96 6.89 6.89
N GLN A 69 51.26 5.64 7.23
CA GLN A 69 51.09 4.51 6.31
C GLN A 69 49.62 4.13 6.14
N PHE A 70 49.24 3.82 4.91
CA PHE A 70 47.95 3.26 4.53
C PHE A 70 48.18 1.87 3.94
N ASP A 71 47.31 0.94 4.30
CA ASP A 71 47.14 -0.30 3.56
C ASP A 71 46.30 0.02 2.32
N SER A 72 46.84 -0.21 1.12
CA SER A 72 46.20 0.27 -0.10
C SER A 72 46.39 -0.66 -1.28
N SER A 73 45.33 -0.83 -2.07
CA SER A 73 45.33 -1.61 -3.31
C SER A 73 44.80 -0.76 -4.47
N THR A 74 45.26 -1.05 -5.68
CA THR A 74 44.69 -0.52 -6.92
C THR A 74 44.19 -1.70 -7.72
N GLU A 75 42.91 -1.70 -8.06
CA GLU A 75 42.22 -2.82 -8.68
C GLU A 75 41.35 -2.32 -9.84
N ASN A 76 40.95 -3.23 -10.71
CA ASN A 76 39.93 -2.96 -11.72
C ASN A 76 38.65 -3.66 -11.32
N SER A 77 37.57 -2.91 -11.18
CA SER A 77 36.24 -3.48 -10.86
C SER A 77 35.34 -3.42 -12.08
N LEU A 78 34.43 -4.40 -12.19
CA LEU A 78 33.39 -4.39 -13.24
C LEU A 78 32.42 -3.24 -12.99
N LEU A 79 31.88 -2.64 -14.05
CA LEU A 79 30.79 -1.67 -13.94
C LEU A 79 29.56 -2.23 -13.21
N ALA A 80 29.37 -3.56 -13.19
CA ALA A 80 28.35 -4.22 -12.39
C ALA A 80 28.51 -4.01 -10.86
N TYR A 81 29.73 -3.74 -10.38
CA TYR A 81 30.07 -3.59 -8.97
C TYR A 81 30.42 -2.13 -8.64
N GLN A 82 29.48 -1.21 -8.87
CA GLN A 82 29.62 0.18 -8.43
C GLN A 82 29.47 0.28 -6.91
N ILE A 83 30.20 1.22 -6.31
CA ILE A 83 30.04 1.59 -4.90
C ILE A 83 28.64 2.23 -4.71
N ASP A 84 28.05 2.04 -3.52
CA ASP A 84 26.72 2.54 -3.16
C ASP A 84 26.45 3.98 -3.66
N GLY A 85 25.30 4.16 -4.32
CA GLY A 85 24.86 5.42 -4.92
C GLY A 85 25.41 5.72 -6.32
N TRP A 86 26.59 5.20 -6.70
CA TRP A 86 27.16 5.44 -8.04
C TRP A 86 26.51 4.63 -9.15
N GLY A 87 25.95 3.45 -8.82
CA GLY A 87 25.09 2.71 -9.74
C GLY A 87 23.91 3.56 -10.22
N GLU A 88 23.27 4.31 -9.32
CA GLU A 88 22.16 5.20 -9.67
C GLU A 88 22.61 6.36 -10.58
N VAL A 89 23.78 6.95 -10.29
CA VAL A 89 24.35 8.02 -11.13
C VAL A 89 24.66 7.50 -12.53
N LEU A 90 25.32 6.34 -12.63
CA LEU A 90 25.61 5.68 -13.90
C LEU A 90 24.32 5.41 -14.68
N LEU A 91 23.35 4.75 -14.04
CA LEU A 91 22.09 4.40 -14.68
C LEU A 91 21.30 5.64 -15.08
N SER A 92 21.29 6.72 -14.30
CA SER A 92 20.58 7.97 -14.65
C SER A 92 21.09 8.60 -15.95
N ARG A 93 22.38 8.43 -16.27
CA ARG A 93 23.05 9.02 -17.44
C ARG A 93 23.19 8.08 -18.62
N ARG A 94 23.01 6.78 -18.42
CA ARG A 94 23.20 5.73 -19.43
C ARG A 94 21.90 4.99 -19.76
N PRO A 95 21.04 5.57 -20.62
CA PRO A 95 19.79 4.93 -21.03
C PRO A 95 20.01 3.59 -21.74
N ASP A 96 21.15 3.42 -22.43
CA ASP A 96 21.54 2.16 -23.06
C ASP A 96 21.73 1.02 -22.06
N LEU A 97 22.35 1.30 -20.90
CA LEU A 97 22.54 0.33 -19.82
C LEU A 97 21.20 -0.04 -19.16
N ARG A 98 20.33 0.95 -18.87
CA ARG A 98 18.97 0.69 -18.36
C ARG A 98 18.16 -0.17 -19.34
N ASN A 99 18.25 0.12 -20.63
CA ASN A 99 17.59 -0.66 -21.67
C ASN A 99 18.10 -2.10 -21.74
N ALA A 100 19.42 -2.32 -21.60
CA ALA A 100 20.00 -3.66 -21.57
C ALA A 100 19.52 -4.46 -20.36
N LEU A 101 19.47 -3.85 -19.18
CA LEU A 101 18.92 -4.46 -17.96
C LEU A 101 17.45 -4.84 -18.14
N ALA A 102 16.62 -3.90 -18.61
CA ALA A 102 15.20 -4.15 -18.85
C ALA A 102 14.98 -5.26 -19.88
N LYS A 103 15.73 -5.27 -20.98
CA LYS A 103 15.64 -6.28 -22.04
C LYS A 103 16.03 -7.68 -21.56
N HIS A 104 17.02 -7.80 -20.68
CA HIS A 104 17.49 -9.11 -20.25
C HIS A 104 16.70 -9.66 -19.06
N PHE A 105 16.43 -8.82 -18.06
CA PHE A 105 15.84 -9.28 -16.79
C PHE A 105 14.32 -9.11 -16.70
N VAL A 106 13.73 -8.15 -17.42
CA VAL A 106 12.30 -7.82 -17.30
C VAL A 106 11.51 -8.32 -18.50
N GLN A 107 11.98 -8.05 -19.72
CA GLN A 107 11.26 -8.34 -20.96
C GLN A 107 10.85 -9.81 -21.12
N PRO A 108 11.71 -10.83 -20.88
CA PRO A 108 11.32 -12.23 -21.08
C PRO A 108 10.15 -12.65 -20.20
N ARG A 109 10.12 -12.17 -18.95
CA ARG A 109 9.03 -12.44 -18.01
C ARG A 109 7.73 -11.78 -18.47
N LEU A 110 7.80 -10.53 -18.95
CA LEU A 110 6.60 -9.81 -19.42
C LEU A 110 6.05 -10.39 -20.73
N GLU A 111 6.91 -10.80 -21.66
CA GLU A 111 6.49 -11.47 -22.91
C GLU A 111 5.83 -12.82 -22.64
N LEU A 112 6.39 -13.61 -21.71
CA LEU A 112 5.76 -14.85 -21.27
C LEU A 112 4.39 -14.58 -20.62
N ALA A 113 4.30 -13.58 -19.74
CA ALA A 113 3.05 -13.21 -19.10
C ALA A 113 1.99 -12.74 -20.10
N LEU A 114 2.36 -12.00 -21.14
CA LEU A 114 1.45 -11.63 -22.23
C LEU A 114 0.97 -12.85 -23.02
N LYS A 115 1.89 -13.76 -23.37
CA LYS A 115 1.57 -14.99 -24.09
C LYS A 115 0.60 -15.88 -23.30
N GLU A 116 0.85 -16.05 -22.01
CA GLU A 116 -0.01 -16.79 -21.08
C GLU A 116 -1.33 -16.04 -20.77
N GLY A 117 -1.46 -14.78 -21.19
CA GLY A 117 -2.65 -13.96 -20.95
C GLY A 117 -2.79 -13.47 -19.50
N LEU A 118 -1.68 -13.35 -18.78
CA LEU A 118 -1.64 -12.85 -17.40
C LEU A 118 -1.62 -11.32 -17.34
N LEU A 119 -1.16 -10.69 -18.42
CA LEU A 119 -1.09 -9.24 -18.61
C LEU A 119 -1.64 -8.87 -19.99
N THR A 120 -2.18 -7.65 -20.10
CA THR A 120 -2.49 -7.02 -21.39
C THR A 120 -1.25 -6.45 -22.07
N ALA A 121 -1.33 -6.16 -23.38
CA ALA A 121 -0.23 -5.52 -24.10
C ALA A 121 0.12 -4.14 -23.51
N ALA A 122 -0.89 -3.34 -23.16
CA ALA A 122 -0.70 -2.04 -22.54
C ALA A 122 0.02 -2.12 -21.18
N GLU A 123 -0.30 -3.12 -20.35
CA GLU A 123 0.43 -3.36 -19.09
C GLU A 123 1.89 -3.73 -19.34
N VAL A 124 2.19 -4.51 -20.38
CA VAL A 124 3.57 -4.85 -20.75
C VAL A 124 4.34 -3.61 -21.18
N ASP A 125 3.77 -2.79 -22.06
CA ASP A 125 4.40 -1.55 -22.54
C ASP A 125 4.68 -0.59 -21.39
N GLN A 126 3.71 -0.42 -20.48
CA GLN A 126 3.86 0.40 -19.28
C GLN A 126 4.97 -0.12 -18.36
N ARG A 127 4.97 -1.41 -18.03
CA ARG A 127 5.98 -2.02 -17.15
C ARG A 127 7.37 -1.99 -17.80
N MET A 128 7.47 -2.13 -19.12
CA MET A 128 8.72 -1.98 -19.85
C MET A 128 9.22 -0.53 -19.84
N ALA A 129 8.34 0.46 -20.00
CA ALA A 129 8.71 1.87 -19.90
C ALA A 129 9.24 2.20 -18.50
N LEU A 130 8.58 1.72 -17.44
CA LEU A 130 9.05 1.86 -16.05
C LEU A 130 10.42 1.22 -15.84
N ALA A 131 10.62 -0.02 -16.31
CA ALA A 131 11.90 -0.72 -16.19
C ALA A 131 13.06 0.01 -16.92
N ARG A 132 12.76 0.70 -18.03
CA ARG A 132 13.76 1.48 -18.78
C ARG A 132 14.06 2.84 -18.14
N ALA A 133 13.16 3.34 -17.30
CA ALA A 133 13.35 4.60 -16.56
C ALA A 133 13.93 4.39 -15.16
N ASP A 134 13.92 3.16 -14.64
CA ASP A 134 14.44 2.84 -13.31
C ASP A 134 15.97 3.01 -13.23
N VAL A 135 16.39 3.94 -12.38
CA VAL A 135 17.80 4.22 -12.09
C VAL A 135 18.32 3.46 -10.87
N THR A 136 17.43 2.82 -10.11
CA THR A 136 17.75 2.13 -8.85
C THR A 136 17.97 0.63 -9.05
N SER A 137 17.39 0.05 -10.10
CA SER A 137 17.58 -1.37 -10.43
C SER A 137 18.97 -1.63 -10.99
N ALA A 138 19.90 -2.05 -10.12
CA ALA A 138 21.15 -2.73 -10.50
C ALA A 138 21.11 -4.19 -10.01
N PRO A 139 20.58 -5.13 -10.81
CA PRO A 139 20.55 -6.54 -10.44
C PRO A 139 21.95 -7.03 -10.10
N GLN A 140 22.10 -7.82 -9.04
CA GLN A 140 23.39 -8.43 -8.67
C GLN A 140 23.96 -9.30 -9.82
N ALA A 141 23.10 -9.85 -10.67
CA ALA A 141 23.46 -10.60 -11.86
C ALA A 141 23.82 -9.71 -13.07
N GLY A 142 23.88 -8.38 -12.92
CA GLY A 142 24.19 -7.45 -14.00
C GLY A 142 25.53 -7.72 -14.68
N TYR A 143 26.48 -8.35 -13.99
CA TYR A 143 27.77 -8.79 -14.56
C TYR A 143 27.62 -9.79 -15.73
N ALA A 144 26.48 -10.46 -15.86
CA ALA A 144 26.19 -11.36 -16.97
C ALA A 144 25.97 -10.63 -18.31
N LEU A 145 25.78 -9.30 -18.28
CA LEU A 145 25.60 -8.49 -19.48
C LEU A 145 26.92 -7.90 -19.95
N ASP A 146 27.21 -8.07 -21.24
CA ASP A 146 28.42 -7.52 -21.88
C ASP A 146 28.59 -6.02 -21.63
N ALA A 147 27.48 -5.26 -21.62
CA ALA A 147 27.49 -3.83 -21.38
C ALA A 147 27.99 -3.43 -19.97
N PHE A 148 27.97 -4.36 -19.00
CA PHE A 148 28.42 -4.18 -17.62
C PHE A 148 29.76 -4.87 -17.31
N GLN A 149 30.33 -5.59 -18.27
CA GLN A 149 31.65 -6.24 -18.14
C GLN A 149 32.81 -5.27 -18.30
N ALA A 150 32.56 -4.06 -18.82
CA ALA A 150 33.58 -3.02 -18.85
C ALA A 150 34.12 -2.76 -17.44
N THR A 151 35.43 -2.55 -17.34
CA THR A 151 36.09 -2.33 -16.05
C THR A 151 36.43 -0.87 -15.85
N TYR A 152 36.50 -0.46 -14.59
CA TYR A 152 36.98 0.85 -14.19
C TYR A 152 38.07 0.69 -13.12
N PRO A 153 39.13 1.51 -13.17
CA PRO A 153 40.15 1.48 -12.13
C PRO A 153 39.61 2.09 -10.84
N ASN A 154 39.94 1.47 -9.72
CA ASN A 154 39.74 2.02 -8.40
C ASN A 154 40.99 1.86 -7.54
N TYR A 155 41.08 2.70 -6.53
CA TYR A 155 42.12 2.72 -5.54
C TYR A 155 41.47 2.82 -4.17
N TYR A 156 41.82 1.89 -3.30
CA TYR A 156 41.35 1.87 -1.93
C TYR A 156 42.52 2.02 -0.99
N ALA A 157 42.36 2.88 0.02
CA ALA A 157 43.35 3.10 1.07
C ALA A 157 42.67 3.12 2.44
N ASN A 158 43.20 2.31 3.35
CA ASN A 158 42.76 2.22 4.73
C ASN A 158 43.88 2.58 5.70
N GLN A 159 43.49 3.24 6.79
CA GLN A 159 44.33 3.37 7.95
C GLN A 159 43.54 3.00 9.19
N ASN A 160 43.98 1.92 9.85
CA ASN A 160 43.44 1.49 11.13
C ASN A 160 44.31 2.07 12.26
N ARG A 161 43.68 2.65 13.27
CA ARG A 161 44.35 3.12 14.49
C ARG A 161 43.60 2.61 15.71
N SER A 162 44.34 2.16 16.71
CA SER A 162 43.81 1.82 18.03
C SER A 162 44.17 2.91 19.03
N TYR A 163 43.27 3.20 19.98
CA TYR A 163 43.44 4.24 20.98
C TYR A 163 43.17 3.74 22.40
N GLY A 164 43.83 4.38 23.37
CA GLY A 164 43.72 4.09 24.80
C GLY A 164 44.63 2.96 25.26
N VAL A 165 44.86 2.88 26.58
CA VAL A 165 45.80 1.95 27.22
C VAL A 165 45.48 0.47 26.97
N LEU A 166 44.20 0.16 26.67
CA LEU A 166 43.72 -1.20 26.38
C LEU A 166 43.30 -1.39 24.92
N GLU A 167 43.58 -0.42 24.03
CA GLU A 167 43.25 -0.46 22.60
C GLU A 167 41.77 -0.77 22.27
N LYS A 168 40.87 -0.47 23.21
CA LYS A 168 39.45 -0.80 23.09
C LYS A 168 38.68 0.15 22.17
N SER A 169 39.27 1.29 21.81
CA SER A 169 38.72 2.21 20.81
C SER A 169 39.51 2.08 19.51
N ARG A 170 38.84 1.95 18.37
CA ARG A 170 39.46 1.78 17.05
C ARG A 170 38.89 2.83 16.10
N SER A 171 39.73 3.37 15.22
CA SER A 171 39.27 4.15 14.06
C SER A 171 39.75 3.50 12.78
N LYS A 172 38.88 3.39 11.79
CA LYS A 172 39.20 3.00 10.43
C LYS A 172 38.92 4.19 9.50
N LEU A 173 39.98 4.85 9.04
CA LEU A 173 39.90 5.85 7.97
C LEU A 173 39.94 5.13 6.62
N SER A 174 38.94 5.33 5.79
CA SER A 174 38.81 4.73 4.47
C SER A 174 38.73 5.80 3.39
N ILE A 175 39.52 5.62 2.35
CA ILE A 175 39.60 6.52 1.20
C ILE A 175 39.47 5.69 -0.05
N TYR A 176 38.46 5.98 -0.86
CA TYR A 176 38.24 5.33 -2.14
C TYR A 176 38.38 6.36 -3.24
N VAL A 177 39.25 6.12 -4.21
CA VAL A 177 39.32 6.87 -5.46
C VAL A 177 38.86 5.93 -6.56
N PHE A 178 37.95 6.36 -7.42
CA PHE A 178 37.45 5.50 -8.49
C PHE A 178 37.04 6.32 -9.70
N ASP A 179 37.29 5.74 -10.87
CA ASP A 179 36.92 6.32 -12.15
C ASP A 179 35.40 6.28 -12.33
N VAL A 180 34.80 7.43 -12.64
CA VAL A 180 33.37 7.58 -12.91
C VAL A 180 33.12 8.06 -14.34
N SER A 181 34.14 8.03 -15.19
CA SER A 181 34.07 8.48 -16.59
C SER A 181 32.96 7.79 -17.38
N ALA A 182 32.68 6.52 -17.09
CA ALA A 182 31.60 5.75 -17.74
C ALA A 182 30.20 6.33 -17.50
N ALA A 183 29.99 7.03 -16.38
CA ALA A 183 28.73 7.70 -16.05
C ALA A 183 28.61 9.08 -16.71
N PHE A 184 29.71 9.82 -16.80
CA PHE A 184 29.71 11.21 -17.28
C PHE A 184 30.01 11.36 -18.77
N GLY A 185 30.58 10.33 -19.42
CA GLY A 185 30.92 10.36 -20.85
C GLY A 185 32.17 11.18 -21.18
N HIS A 186 32.87 11.67 -20.16
CA HIS A 186 34.16 12.37 -20.22
C HIS A 186 35.02 11.96 -19.03
N PRO A 187 36.34 12.22 -19.04
CA PRO A 187 37.20 11.92 -17.90
C PRO A 187 36.67 12.56 -16.61
N ALA A 188 36.38 11.73 -15.61
CA ALA A 188 35.88 12.15 -14.31
C ALA A 188 36.25 11.14 -13.23
N THR A 189 36.70 11.63 -12.07
CA THR A 189 37.11 10.78 -10.94
C THR A 189 36.40 11.24 -9.67
N ALA A 190 35.97 10.27 -8.86
CA ALA A 190 35.39 10.53 -7.56
C ALA A 190 36.31 10.05 -6.42
N VAL A 191 36.29 10.78 -5.31
CA VAL A 191 36.98 10.43 -4.07
C VAL A 191 35.99 10.38 -2.91
N ARG A 192 35.83 9.23 -2.28
CA ARG A 192 35.06 9.05 -1.05
C ARG A 192 35.99 9.04 0.15
N ILE A 193 35.68 9.82 1.18
CA ILE A 193 36.41 9.84 2.44
C ILE A 193 35.42 9.57 3.58
N SER A 194 35.74 8.60 4.43
CA SER A 194 34.98 8.31 5.65
C SER A 194 35.87 7.77 6.75
N ARG A 195 35.52 8.01 8.01
CA ARG A 195 36.15 7.37 9.15
C ARG A 195 35.09 6.78 10.06
N GLU A 196 35.23 5.50 10.36
CA GLU A 196 34.41 4.80 11.35
C GLU A 196 35.20 4.65 12.65
N ASP A 197 34.62 5.15 13.74
CA ASP A 197 35.18 5.06 15.08
C ASP A 197 34.33 4.11 15.93
N THR A 198 34.94 3.05 16.44
CA THR A 198 34.31 2.03 17.27
C THR A 198 34.87 2.13 18.68
N TYR A 199 34.03 2.28 19.70
CA TYR A 199 34.46 2.50 21.08
C TYR A 199 33.54 1.83 22.11
N PRO A 200 34.04 1.52 23.33
CA PRO A 200 33.23 0.91 24.36
C PRO A 200 32.07 1.80 24.76
N ASN A 201 30.89 1.22 24.92
CA ASN A 201 29.74 1.94 25.43
C ASN A 201 29.95 2.28 26.92
N PRO A 202 30.01 3.57 27.32
CA PRO A 202 30.18 3.94 28.73
C PRO A 202 28.99 3.54 29.61
N ASP A 203 27.80 3.37 29.02
CA ASP A 203 26.58 2.99 29.72
C ASP A 203 26.39 1.47 29.81
N TYR A 204 27.28 0.70 29.19
CA TYR A 204 27.27 -0.77 29.25
C TYR A 204 27.91 -1.28 30.55
N SER A 205 27.20 -2.16 31.25
CA SER A 205 27.69 -2.88 32.43
C SER A 205 27.16 -4.31 32.43
N THR A 206 28.07 -5.29 32.51
CA THR A 206 27.75 -6.73 32.58
C THR A 206 26.87 -7.08 33.78
N LEU A 207 27.06 -6.41 34.93
CA LEU A 207 26.22 -6.60 36.12
C LEU A 207 24.80 -6.04 35.92
N ARG A 208 24.66 -4.97 35.13
CA ARG A 208 23.36 -4.36 34.79
C ARG A 208 22.62 -5.20 33.75
N GLU A 209 23.32 -5.76 32.77
CA GLU A 209 22.76 -6.68 31.78
C GLU A 209 22.26 -7.99 32.42
N ILE A 210 22.99 -8.55 33.39
CA ILE A 210 22.56 -9.75 34.14
C ILE A 210 21.33 -9.45 35.04
N ARG A 211 21.25 -8.25 35.62
CA ARG A 211 20.07 -7.82 36.39
C ARG A 211 18.86 -7.55 35.50
N GLU A 212 19.07 -7.03 34.30
CA GLU A 212 18.00 -6.71 33.34
C GLU A 212 17.54 -7.93 32.55
N SER A 213 18.41 -8.91 32.26
CA SER A 213 18.04 -10.15 31.55
C SER A 213 17.00 -10.97 32.30
N SER A 214 16.99 -10.92 33.63
CA SER A 214 15.93 -11.52 34.47
C SER A 214 14.59 -10.77 34.45
N ARG A 215 14.52 -9.59 33.81
CA ARG A 215 13.33 -8.73 33.71
C ARG A 215 12.91 -8.40 32.26
N ARG A 216 13.61 -8.92 31.25
CA ARG A 216 13.33 -8.58 29.85
C ARG A 216 12.20 -9.43 29.26
N SER A 217 11.28 -8.75 28.58
CA SER A 217 10.38 -9.33 27.59
C SER A 217 11.19 -9.71 26.34
N ILE A 218 10.79 -10.77 25.63
CA ILE A 218 11.47 -11.40 24.48
C ILE A 218 11.72 -10.43 23.30
N LEU A 219 11.18 -9.20 23.35
CA LEU A 219 11.22 -8.20 22.27
C LEU A 219 12.14 -6.98 22.53
N SER A 220 12.81 -6.87 23.68
CA SER A 220 13.73 -5.73 23.92
C SER A 220 15.17 -6.08 23.59
N SER A 221 15.80 -5.33 22.66
CA SER A 221 17.25 -5.40 22.41
C SER A 221 18.02 -4.83 23.62
N GLY A 222 19.03 -5.54 24.10
CA GLY A 222 19.89 -5.06 25.19
C GLY A 222 20.75 -3.85 24.80
N THR A 223 21.25 -3.12 25.79
CA THR A 223 22.23 -2.05 25.61
C THR A 223 23.49 -2.61 24.95
N PRO A 224 23.93 -2.10 23.77
CA PRO A 224 25.08 -2.64 23.07
C PRO A 224 26.38 -2.37 23.84
N SER A 225 27.31 -3.33 23.85
CA SER A 225 28.61 -3.23 24.53
C SER A 225 29.60 -2.31 23.81
N ILE A 226 29.36 -2.04 22.53
CA ILE A 226 30.19 -1.24 21.64
C ILE A 226 29.30 -0.22 20.93
N LEU A 227 29.77 1.02 20.84
CA LEU A 227 29.17 2.08 20.03
C LEU A 227 30.04 2.32 18.80
N THR A 228 29.39 2.66 17.70
CA THR A 228 30.04 3.05 16.44
C THR A 228 29.57 4.44 16.05
N GLY A 229 30.51 5.31 15.69
CA GLY A 229 30.23 6.65 15.17
C GLY A 229 31.07 6.94 13.94
N SER A 230 30.49 7.58 12.93
CA SER A 230 31.17 7.90 11.67
C SER A 230 31.39 9.40 11.55
N VAL A 231 32.57 9.80 11.08
CA VAL A 231 32.94 11.21 10.85
C VAL A 231 33.82 11.35 9.60
N VAL A 232 33.88 12.55 9.02
CA VAL A 232 34.88 12.93 8.03
C VAL A 232 35.92 13.85 8.69
N PRO A 233 37.15 13.38 8.94
CA PRO A 233 38.18 14.20 9.57
C PRO A 233 38.74 15.23 8.58
N ALA A 234 38.81 16.49 9.01
CA ALA A 234 39.37 17.59 8.22
C ALA A 234 40.84 17.35 7.83
N SER A 235 41.59 16.63 8.66
CA SER A 235 42.99 16.25 8.41
C SER A 235 43.17 15.36 7.17
N ALA A 236 42.15 14.58 6.78
CA ALA A 236 42.16 13.83 5.52
C ALA A 236 41.48 14.59 4.39
N PHE A 237 40.37 15.28 4.69
CA PHE A 237 39.59 15.99 3.69
C PHE A 237 40.32 17.18 3.05
N ASP A 238 40.90 18.08 3.86
CA ASP A 238 41.44 19.34 3.34
C ASP A 238 42.68 19.16 2.45
N PRO A 239 43.64 18.27 2.78
CA PRO A 239 44.75 17.96 1.88
C PRO A 239 44.28 17.34 0.56
N VAL A 240 43.32 16.41 0.61
CA VAL A 240 42.78 15.78 -0.59
C VAL A 240 42.07 16.80 -1.47
N ARG A 241 41.16 17.61 -0.90
CA ARG A 241 40.46 18.68 -1.63
C ARG A 241 41.44 19.65 -2.29
N THR A 242 42.48 20.07 -1.56
CA THR A 242 43.52 20.99 -2.06
C THR A 242 44.31 20.37 -3.21
N ALA A 243 44.67 19.08 -3.09
CA ALA A 243 45.35 18.35 -4.15
C ALA A 243 44.48 18.25 -5.40
N LEU A 244 43.19 17.91 -5.27
CA LEU A 244 42.24 17.87 -6.39
C LEU A 244 42.10 19.25 -7.06
N ALA A 245 41.96 20.31 -6.27
CA ALA A 245 41.87 21.68 -6.80
C ALA A 245 43.13 22.13 -7.56
N SER A 246 44.29 21.52 -7.27
CA SER A 246 45.55 21.82 -7.95
C SER A 246 45.73 21.07 -9.28
N ILE A 247 44.94 20.01 -9.52
CA ILE A 247 44.95 19.24 -10.79
C ILE A 247 44.15 19.98 -11.85
N GLY A 248 43.00 20.53 -11.48
CA GLY A 248 42.11 21.23 -12.39
C GLY A 248 42.43 22.72 -12.51
N ALA A 249 43.30 23.11 -13.43
CA ALA A 249 43.40 24.50 -13.88
C ALA A 249 42.13 24.88 -14.69
N GLY A 250 40.99 25.01 -14.01
CA GLY A 250 39.69 25.38 -14.62
C GLY A 250 38.47 24.58 -14.15
N HIS A 251 38.65 23.49 -13.38
CA HIS A 251 37.54 22.64 -12.91
C HIS A 251 37.37 22.74 -11.39
N SER A 252 36.19 23.16 -10.93
CA SER A 252 35.86 23.22 -9.51
C SER A 252 35.64 21.82 -8.94
N VAL A 253 36.29 21.49 -7.82
CA VAL A 253 36.00 20.27 -7.05
C VAL A 253 34.60 20.38 -6.46
N ARG A 254 33.73 19.45 -6.84
CA ARG A 254 32.34 19.38 -6.39
C ARG A 254 32.22 18.48 -5.17
N ILE A 255 31.42 18.88 -4.19
CA ILE A 255 31.42 18.23 -2.85
C ILE A 255 30.00 17.87 -2.46
N ALA A 256 29.78 16.62 -2.05
CA ALA A 256 28.46 16.13 -1.68
C ALA A 256 28.51 15.08 -0.56
N PRO A 257 27.45 14.96 0.25
CA PRO A 257 27.29 13.88 1.23
C PRO A 257 27.05 12.52 0.59
N THR A 258 26.47 12.50 -0.62
CA THR A 258 26.10 11.28 -1.34
C THR A 258 26.19 11.51 -2.85
N PRO A 259 26.50 10.45 -3.65
CA PRO A 259 26.51 10.54 -5.11
C PRO A 259 25.18 10.96 -5.72
N ARG A 260 24.05 10.78 -5.01
CA ARG A 260 22.71 11.14 -5.48
C ARG A 260 22.54 12.60 -5.90
N THR A 261 23.38 13.49 -5.38
CA THR A 261 23.46 14.91 -5.79
C THR A 261 23.74 15.07 -7.29
N TRP A 262 24.36 14.07 -7.92
CA TRP A 262 24.80 14.10 -9.31
C TRP A 262 23.95 13.28 -10.29
N LEU A 263 22.79 12.79 -9.84
CA LEU A 263 21.81 12.14 -10.71
C LEU A 263 21.42 13.08 -11.86
N ALA A 264 21.43 12.56 -13.08
CA ALA A 264 20.80 13.25 -14.20
C ALA A 264 19.28 13.13 -14.06
N THR A 265 18.56 14.18 -14.46
CA THR A 265 17.10 14.12 -14.55
C THR A 265 16.73 13.09 -15.60
N VAL A 266 16.08 12.01 -15.18
CA VAL A 266 15.41 11.06 -16.06
C VAL A 266 13.96 11.49 -16.16
N GLU A 267 13.44 11.58 -17.38
CA GLU A 267 12.02 11.90 -17.56
C GLU A 267 11.17 10.85 -16.84
N PRO A 268 10.31 11.27 -15.89
CA PRO A 268 9.44 10.34 -15.21
C PRO A 268 8.43 9.80 -16.21
N VAL A 269 8.32 8.47 -16.30
CA VAL A 269 7.24 7.86 -17.07
C VAL A 269 5.95 8.09 -16.30
N ARG A 270 5.14 9.05 -16.76
CA ARG A 270 3.79 9.27 -16.21
C ARG A 270 2.91 8.09 -16.60
N THR A 271 2.81 7.15 -15.68
CA THR A 271 1.96 5.96 -15.84
C THR A 271 0.74 5.98 -14.93
N VAL A 272 0.63 7.00 -14.09
CA VAL A 272 -0.38 7.09 -13.04
C VAL A 272 -1.53 8.01 -13.49
N PRO A 273 -2.78 7.53 -13.44
CA PRO A 273 -3.94 8.40 -13.58
C PRO A 273 -3.91 9.56 -12.57
N THR A 274 -4.27 10.75 -13.00
CA THR A 274 -4.26 11.93 -12.11
C THR A 274 -5.33 11.79 -11.02
N ILE A 275 -4.96 12.12 -9.77
CA ILE A 275 -5.89 12.13 -8.65
C ILE A 275 -6.68 13.45 -8.67
N ILE A 276 -7.99 13.38 -8.87
CA ILE A 276 -8.91 14.52 -8.79
C ILE A 276 -10.00 14.20 -7.76
N LEU A 277 -9.80 14.64 -6.53
CA LEU A 277 -10.69 14.35 -5.41
C LEU A 277 -11.95 15.23 -5.43
N THR A 278 -13.11 14.60 -5.27
CA THR A 278 -14.43 15.24 -5.28
C THR A 278 -15.09 15.10 -3.91
N PRO A 279 -15.06 16.14 -3.05
CA PRO A 279 -15.63 16.08 -1.71
C PRO A 279 -17.16 16.17 -1.70
N PRO A 280 -17.85 15.96 -0.57
CA PRO A 280 -19.30 16.16 -0.48
C PRO A 280 -19.64 17.65 -0.58
N GLN A 281 -20.80 17.97 -1.15
CA GLN A 281 -21.29 19.36 -1.22
C GLN A 281 -21.69 19.86 0.17
N THR A 282 -21.33 21.11 0.50
CA THR A 282 -21.69 21.80 1.75
C THR A 282 -22.75 22.89 1.56
N ASP A 283 -23.07 23.22 0.32
CA ASP A 283 -24.03 24.26 -0.08
C ASP A 283 -25.49 23.75 -0.12
N ARG A 284 -25.69 22.43 -0.18
CA ARG A 284 -27.02 21.80 -0.09
C ARG A 284 -27.40 21.52 1.37
N PRO A 285 -28.68 21.67 1.74
CA PRO A 285 -29.13 21.30 3.07
C PRO A 285 -28.89 19.80 3.31
N PRO A 286 -28.31 19.43 4.45
CA PRO A 286 -28.09 18.03 4.80
C PRO A 286 -29.43 17.32 5.04
N ILE A 287 -29.43 15.99 4.90
CA ILE A 287 -30.56 15.14 5.26
C ILE A 287 -30.28 14.55 6.65
N GLU A 288 -31.18 14.76 7.60
CA GLU A 288 -31.06 14.24 8.96
C GLU A 288 -31.59 12.79 9.04
N ALA A 289 -30.91 11.94 9.83
CA ALA A 289 -31.37 10.59 10.12
C ALA A 289 -32.47 10.55 11.19
N GLU A 290 -33.43 9.64 11.03
CA GLU A 290 -34.14 9.04 12.15
C GLU A 290 -33.25 7.94 12.77
N THR A 291 -33.15 7.93 14.10
CA THR A 291 -32.46 6.87 14.85
C THR A 291 -33.46 5.86 15.38
N VAL A 292 -33.23 4.58 15.07
CA VAL A 292 -33.97 3.44 15.61
C VAL A 292 -33.05 2.67 16.56
N PRO A 293 -33.10 2.95 17.88
CA PRO A 293 -32.19 2.31 18.84
C PRO A 293 -32.53 0.83 19.01
N TRP A 294 -31.52 0.03 19.40
CA TRP A 294 -31.71 -1.39 19.65
C TRP A 294 -32.83 -1.72 20.64
N ALA A 295 -33.01 -0.88 21.67
CA ALA A 295 -34.10 -1.03 22.64
C ALA A 295 -35.48 -1.07 21.99
N ARG A 296 -35.67 -0.37 20.85
CA ARG A 296 -36.93 -0.35 20.10
C ARG A 296 -37.11 -1.59 19.21
N ILE A 297 -36.02 -2.28 18.84
CA ILE A 297 -36.01 -3.42 17.93
C ILE A 297 -36.02 -4.75 18.70
N ALA A 298 -35.12 -4.90 19.68
CA ALA A 298 -34.86 -6.13 20.40
C ALA A 298 -35.39 -6.12 21.85
N GLY A 299 -36.00 -5.01 22.30
CA GLY A 299 -36.56 -4.87 23.64
C GLY A 299 -35.55 -5.19 24.74
N ALA A 300 -35.90 -6.13 25.63
CA ALA A 300 -35.03 -6.58 26.72
C ALA A 300 -33.73 -7.29 26.25
N GLN A 301 -33.60 -7.62 24.96
CA GLN A 301 -32.38 -8.22 24.39
C GLN A 301 -31.42 -7.20 23.78
N ALA A 302 -31.77 -5.91 23.78
CA ALA A 302 -30.98 -4.85 23.16
C ALA A 302 -29.56 -4.72 23.73
N ASP A 303 -29.40 -4.80 25.05
CA ASP A 303 -28.11 -4.66 25.73
C ASP A 303 -27.16 -5.85 25.47
N ALA A 304 -27.66 -6.91 24.83
CA ALA A 304 -26.91 -8.13 24.58
C ALA A 304 -26.32 -8.19 23.16
N ILE A 305 -26.65 -7.24 22.28
CA ILE A 305 -26.05 -7.18 20.93
C ILE A 305 -24.70 -6.49 21.06
N THR A 306 -23.63 -7.22 20.77
CA THR A 306 -22.26 -6.76 21.01
C THR A 306 -21.54 -6.43 19.71
N TYR A 307 -21.84 -7.14 18.62
CA TYR A 307 -21.15 -6.94 17.34
C TYR A 307 -22.12 -6.98 16.16
N PRO A 308 -22.56 -5.82 15.65
CA PRO A 308 -23.21 -5.71 14.34
C PRO A 308 -22.34 -6.36 13.24
N HIS A 309 -22.96 -7.04 12.27
CA HIS A 309 -22.23 -7.64 11.14
C HIS A 309 -22.70 -7.12 9.78
N ASP A 310 -24.00 -7.17 9.48
CA ASP A 310 -24.50 -6.86 8.14
C ASP A 310 -25.98 -6.44 8.16
N LEU A 311 -26.41 -5.74 7.11
CA LEU A 311 -27.77 -5.19 6.97
C LEU A 311 -28.20 -5.19 5.50
N LEU A 312 -29.26 -5.90 5.12
CA LEU A 312 -29.84 -5.86 3.78
C LEU A 312 -31.26 -5.28 3.84
N THR A 313 -31.66 -4.56 2.79
CA THR A 313 -33.08 -4.21 2.56
C THR A 313 -33.72 -5.25 1.66
N LEU A 314 -35.00 -5.56 1.90
CA LEU A 314 -35.78 -6.50 1.11
C LEU A 314 -36.77 -5.76 0.19
N PRO A 315 -37.23 -6.35 -0.92
CA PRO A 315 -38.17 -5.71 -1.85
C PRO A 315 -39.47 -5.24 -1.20
N GLY A 316 -39.92 -5.91 -0.14
CA GLY A 316 -41.13 -5.58 0.60
C GLY A 316 -40.98 -4.43 1.62
N GLY A 317 -39.78 -3.85 1.77
CA GLY A 317 -39.50 -2.81 2.78
C GLY A 317 -38.98 -3.35 4.11
N ASP A 318 -39.02 -4.66 4.32
CA ASP A 318 -38.41 -5.34 5.46
C ASP A 318 -36.87 -5.20 5.44
N LEU A 319 -36.25 -5.36 6.62
CA LEU A 319 -34.80 -5.41 6.77
C LEU A 319 -34.35 -6.80 7.21
N LEU A 320 -33.22 -7.26 6.68
CA LEU A 320 -32.54 -8.45 7.17
C LEU A 320 -31.22 -8.01 7.79
N LEU A 321 -30.92 -8.45 9.01
CA LEU A 321 -29.71 -8.04 9.70
C LEU A 321 -29.05 -9.20 10.41
N SER A 322 -27.72 -9.14 10.52
CA SER A 322 -26.95 -10.08 11.32
C SER A 322 -26.12 -9.36 12.37
N ALA A 323 -26.12 -9.88 13.59
CA ALA A 323 -25.21 -9.46 14.64
C ALA A 323 -24.90 -10.64 15.56
N SER A 324 -23.82 -10.52 16.32
CA SER A 324 -23.52 -11.45 17.41
C SER A 324 -23.75 -10.84 18.79
N ARG A 325 -24.15 -11.74 19.69
CA ARG A 325 -24.10 -11.65 21.14
C ARG A 325 -22.92 -12.53 21.59
N ILE A 326 -22.40 -12.28 22.80
CA ILE A 326 -21.40 -13.15 23.45
C ILE A 326 -21.76 -14.63 23.20
N ASP A 327 -20.86 -15.38 22.55
CA ASP A 327 -20.96 -16.79 22.17
C ASP A 327 -22.02 -17.19 21.10
N THR A 328 -22.84 -16.26 20.58
CA THR A 328 -23.91 -16.60 19.61
C THR A 328 -24.12 -15.55 18.51
N ALA A 329 -24.22 -15.98 17.25
CA ALA A 329 -24.62 -15.14 16.13
C ALA A 329 -26.08 -15.36 15.74
N ARG A 330 -26.75 -14.31 15.26
CA ARG A 330 -28.14 -14.36 14.81
C ARG A 330 -28.35 -13.63 13.50
N VAL A 331 -29.36 -14.07 12.76
CA VAL A 331 -29.94 -13.36 11.62
C VAL A 331 -31.40 -13.06 11.93
N TRP A 332 -31.77 -11.78 11.90
CA TRP A 332 -33.14 -11.32 12.13
C TRP A 332 -33.74 -10.70 10.89
N ARG A 333 -35.04 -10.92 10.71
CA ARG A 333 -35.89 -10.12 9.83
C ARG A 333 -36.65 -9.10 10.67
N LEU A 334 -36.54 -7.83 10.29
CA LEU A 334 -37.30 -6.74 10.89
C LEU A 334 -38.42 -6.30 9.95
N GLN A 335 -39.61 -6.21 10.51
CA GLN A 335 -40.80 -5.71 9.81
C GLN A 335 -41.35 -4.52 10.59
N LEU A 336 -41.74 -3.48 9.87
CA LEU A 336 -42.42 -2.33 10.46
C LEU A 336 -43.94 -2.53 10.35
N GLU A 337 -44.57 -2.94 11.45
CA GLU A 337 -46.02 -3.10 11.54
C GLU A 337 -46.62 -1.86 12.23
N GLY A 338 -47.15 -0.94 11.42
CA GLY A 338 -47.60 0.37 11.92
C GLY A 338 -46.43 1.21 12.42
N ASN A 339 -46.36 1.47 13.72
CA ASN A 339 -45.27 2.26 14.34
C ASN A 339 -44.34 1.42 15.24
N GLN A 340 -44.50 0.09 15.21
CA GLN A 340 -43.73 -0.85 16.01
C GLN A 340 -42.88 -1.78 15.13
N TRP A 341 -41.65 -2.01 15.57
CA TRP A 341 -40.74 -2.95 14.93
C TRP A 341 -40.98 -4.34 15.47
N LYS A 342 -41.16 -5.31 14.57
CA LYS A 342 -41.24 -6.73 14.89
C LYS A 342 -39.98 -7.41 14.40
N ALA A 343 -39.23 -8.00 15.33
CA ALA A 343 -38.02 -8.74 15.05
C ALA A 343 -38.27 -10.25 15.09
N THR A 344 -38.11 -10.92 13.95
CA THR A 344 -38.21 -12.38 13.83
C THR A 344 -36.82 -12.97 13.71
N THR A 345 -36.46 -13.93 14.58
CA THR A 345 -35.18 -14.64 14.46
C THR A 345 -35.31 -15.72 13.40
N LEU A 346 -34.55 -15.62 12.32
CA LEU A 346 -34.56 -16.60 11.23
C LEU A 346 -33.51 -17.69 11.46
N TRP A 347 -32.36 -17.31 12.00
CA TRP A 347 -31.25 -18.23 12.26
C TRP A 347 -30.48 -17.85 13.54
N GLN A 348 -29.96 -18.85 14.23
CA GLN A 348 -29.06 -18.71 15.37
C GLN A 348 -27.98 -19.80 15.32
N GLY A 349 -26.72 -19.42 15.58
CA GLY A 349 -25.58 -20.33 15.67
C GLY A 349 -24.44 -19.75 16.50
N ASP A 350 -23.24 -20.33 16.37
CA ASP A 350 -22.07 -19.96 17.16
C ASP A 350 -21.50 -18.58 16.80
N GLU A 351 -20.73 -18.01 17.72
CA GLU A 351 -19.99 -16.76 17.50
C GLU A 351 -19.05 -16.88 16.29
N GLY A 352 -19.20 -15.96 15.34
CA GLY A 352 -18.49 -15.97 14.06
C GLY A 352 -19.31 -16.43 12.86
N GLY A 353 -20.49 -17.04 13.08
CA GLY A 353 -21.46 -17.31 12.01
C GLY A 353 -22.33 -16.10 11.66
N GLY A 354 -23.17 -16.21 10.62
CA GLY A 354 -24.04 -15.13 10.17
C GLY A 354 -23.31 -13.98 9.45
N ARG A 355 -22.01 -14.11 9.23
CA ARG A 355 -21.19 -13.05 8.60
C ARG A 355 -21.41 -13.03 7.09
N GLN A 356 -21.36 -11.81 6.53
CA GLN A 356 -21.44 -11.51 5.10
C GLN A 356 -22.77 -11.98 4.49
N LEU A 357 -23.83 -11.19 4.68
CA LEU A 357 -25.12 -11.43 4.06
C LEU A 357 -25.09 -11.00 2.58
N ALA A 358 -25.69 -11.79 1.70
CA ALA A 358 -25.88 -11.42 0.30
C ALA A 358 -27.29 -11.78 -0.19
N LEU A 359 -27.98 -10.83 -0.83
CA LEU A 359 -29.34 -11.02 -1.35
C LEU A 359 -29.30 -11.32 -2.85
N SER A 360 -30.05 -12.31 -3.32
CA SER A 360 -30.24 -12.57 -4.75
C SER A 360 -30.88 -11.38 -5.47
N ALA A 361 -30.63 -11.24 -6.77
CA ALA A 361 -31.16 -10.16 -7.61
C ALA A 361 -32.70 -10.04 -7.63
N ASP A 362 -33.42 -11.12 -7.33
CA ASP A 362 -34.89 -11.14 -7.22
C ASP A 362 -35.39 -10.84 -5.80
N GLY A 363 -34.48 -10.68 -4.83
CA GLY A 363 -34.79 -10.41 -3.44
C GLY A 363 -35.45 -11.57 -2.68
N ARG A 364 -35.43 -12.79 -3.23
CA ARG A 364 -36.11 -13.97 -2.64
C ARG A 364 -35.22 -14.86 -1.80
N THR A 365 -33.92 -14.87 -2.06
CA THR A 365 -32.96 -15.74 -1.38
C THR A 365 -31.85 -14.91 -0.76
N ALA A 366 -31.69 -14.99 0.56
CA ALA A 366 -30.52 -14.45 1.24
C ALA A 366 -29.51 -15.57 1.54
N TRP A 367 -28.24 -15.31 1.29
CA TRP A 367 -27.12 -16.22 1.51
C TRP A 367 -26.21 -15.69 2.62
N PHE A 368 -25.65 -16.59 3.43
CA PHE A 368 -24.66 -16.22 4.44
C PHE A 368 -23.79 -17.41 4.86
N SER A 369 -22.57 -17.11 5.34
CA SER A 369 -21.69 -18.12 5.92
C SER A 369 -21.94 -18.29 7.42
N GLY A 370 -21.87 -19.53 7.91
CA GLY A 370 -22.02 -19.85 9.32
C GLY A 370 -21.11 -20.99 9.76
N ALA A 371 -20.77 -21.06 11.04
CA ALA A 371 -20.17 -22.26 11.61
C ALA A 371 -21.27 -23.29 11.86
N SER A 372 -21.09 -24.52 11.38
CA SER A 372 -21.82 -25.67 11.90
C SER A 372 -20.87 -26.46 12.80
N ASN A 373 -21.41 -27.17 13.80
CA ASN A 373 -20.61 -27.96 14.74
C ASN A 373 -19.77 -29.08 14.07
N ALA A 374 -19.91 -29.27 12.75
CA ALA A 374 -19.14 -30.19 11.93
C ALA A 374 -17.92 -29.48 11.30
N LYS A 375 -16.81 -30.20 11.15
CA LYS A 375 -15.52 -29.73 10.60
C LYS A 375 -15.56 -29.26 9.12
N GLU A 376 -16.74 -29.09 8.53
CA GLU A 376 -16.96 -28.66 7.15
C GLU A 376 -17.45 -27.20 7.14
N ALA A 377 -16.98 -26.41 6.17
CA ALA A 377 -17.49 -25.05 6.00
C ALA A 377 -19.00 -25.13 5.66
N ALA A 378 -19.82 -24.34 6.34
CA ALA A 378 -21.25 -24.31 6.14
C ALA A 378 -21.70 -23.00 5.48
N LEU A 379 -22.53 -23.15 4.45
CA LEU A 379 -23.20 -22.06 3.76
C LEU A 379 -24.70 -22.21 3.95
N PHE A 380 -25.38 -21.11 4.21
CA PHE A 380 -26.81 -21.11 4.48
C PHE A 380 -27.54 -20.28 3.43
N SER A 381 -28.78 -20.70 3.13
CA SER A 381 -29.74 -19.88 2.40
C SER A 381 -31.00 -19.67 3.22
N ILE A 382 -31.63 -18.53 3.05
CA ILE A 382 -32.94 -18.18 3.61
C ILE A 382 -33.87 -17.91 2.44
N ASN A 383 -34.95 -18.68 2.33
CA ASN A 383 -36.06 -18.35 1.45
C ASN A 383 -36.95 -17.32 2.16
N LEU A 384 -36.99 -16.09 1.64
CA LEU A 384 -37.64 -14.95 2.29
C LEU A 384 -39.17 -14.92 2.11
N GLU A 385 -39.73 -15.80 1.28
CA GLU A 385 -41.19 -15.97 1.17
C GLU A 385 -41.73 -16.92 2.24
N THR A 386 -40.91 -17.90 2.66
CA THR A 386 -41.30 -18.96 3.61
C THR A 386 -40.57 -18.89 4.95
N ASP A 387 -39.61 -17.97 5.08
CA ASP A 387 -38.66 -17.87 6.19
C ASP A 387 -37.88 -19.18 6.46
N ARG A 388 -37.84 -20.09 5.48
CA ARG A 388 -37.14 -21.38 5.61
C ARG A 388 -35.63 -21.18 5.47
N VAL A 389 -34.88 -21.65 6.46
CA VAL A 389 -33.41 -21.71 6.42
C VAL A 389 -32.95 -23.10 6.00
N THR A 390 -32.05 -23.16 5.02
CA THR A 390 -31.44 -24.39 4.52
C THR A 390 -29.92 -24.33 4.67
N ALA A 391 -29.33 -25.38 5.24
CA ALA A 391 -27.89 -25.50 5.45
C ALA A 391 -27.24 -26.39 4.38
N TYR A 392 -26.09 -25.94 3.87
CA TYR A 392 -25.28 -26.64 2.89
C TYR A 392 -23.89 -26.90 3.45
N ALA A 393 -23.48 -28.16 3.40
CA ALA A 393 -22.11 -28.56 3.70
C ALA A 393 -21.27 -28.46 2.43
N VAL A 394 -20.28 -27.57 2.40
CA VAL A 394 -19.49 -27.31 1.18
C VAL A 394 -18.12 -27.99 1.25
N ASN A 395 -17.73 -28.65 0.16
CA ASN A 395 -16.47 -29.40 0.02
C ASN A 395 -15.29 -28.47 -0.31
N LEU A 396 -14.97 -27.54 0.58
CA LEU A 396 -13.84 -26.65 0.37
C LEU A 396 -12.52 -27.31 0.82
N PRO A 397 -11.41 -27.11 0.09
CA PRO A 397 -10.08 -27.52 0.55
C PRO A 397 -9.74 -26.93 1.93
N ALA A 398 -8.91 -27.60 2.74
CA ALA A 398 -8.69 -27.23 4.14
C ALA A 398 -8.05 -25.83 4.33
N ASP A 399 -7.25 -25.40 3.36
CA ASP A 399 -6.65 -24.06 3.25
C ASP A 399 -7.66 -22.97 2.83
N VAL A 400 -8.82 -23.37 2.29
CA VAL A 400 -9.90 -22.50 1.81
C VAL A 400 -10.85 -22.07 2.94
N SER A 401 -10.66 -22.55 4.18
CA SER A 401 -11.45 -22.16 5.36
C SER A 401 -11.42 -20.66 5.71
N LYS A 402 -10.49 -19.88 5.13
CA LYS A 402 -10.42 -18.40 5.19
C LYS A 402 -10.85 -17.70 3.89
N SER A 403 -11.37 -18.45 2.91
CA SER A 403 -11.66 -17.94 1.58
C SER A 403 -12.90 -17.07 1.57
N ARG A 404 -12.81 -16.00 0.79
CA ARG A 404 -13.92 -15.05 0.58
C ARG A 404 -14.89 -15.66 -0.43
N TRP A 405 -16.18 -15.42 -0.28
CA TRP A 405 -17.16 -15.79 -1.30
C TRP A 405 -17.95 -14.57 -1.74
N GLU A 406 -18.50 -14.57 -2.95
CA GLU A 406 -19.42 -13.55 -3.45
C GLU A 406 -20.50 -14.22 -4.30
N LEU A 407 -21.62 -13.54 -4.55
CA LEU A 407 -22.59 -14.00 -5.55
C LEU A 407 -22.11 -13.64 -6.96
N MET A 408 -22.18 -14.59 -7.88
CA MET A 408 -21.84 -14.40 -9.29
C MET A 408 -23.07 -13.94 -10.10
N GLY A 409 -22.90 -13.71 -11.41
CA GLY A 409 -23.99 -13.27 -12.30
C GLY A 409 -25.18 -14.23 -12.38
N ASP A 410 -24.98 -15.52 -12.07
CA ASP A 410 -26.03 -16.53 -11.94
C ASP A 410 -26.74 -16.51 -10.56
N GLN A 411 -26.37 -15.56 -9.70
CA GLN A 411 -26.86 -15.39 -8.32
C GLN A 411 -26.53 -16.56 -7.38
N LEU A 412 -25.52 -17.37 -7.74
CA LEU A 412 -25.00 -18.42 -6.87
C LEU A 412 -23.69 -17.98 -6.20
N PRO A 413 -23.43 -18.44 -4.96
CA PRO A 413 -22.16 -18.25 -4.28
C PRO A 413 -20.99 -18.83 -5.06
N ALA A 414 -19.86 -18.13 -5.06
CA ALA A 414 -18.57 -18.60 -5.55
C ALA A 414 -17.47 -18.23 -4.57
N TYR A 415 -16.53 -19.14 -4.32
CA TYR A 415 -15.40 -18.91 -3.42
C TYR A 415 -14.16 -18.49 -4.19
N PHE A 416 -13.45 -17.51 -3.65
CA PHE A 416 -12.19 -16.99 -4.18
C PHE A 416 -11.06 -17.43 -3.29
N ASN A 417 -10.14 -18.21 -3.87
CA ASN A 417 -8.98 -18.75 -3.19
C ASN A 417 -7.68 -18.21 -3.80
N HIS A 418 -6.65 -18.09 -2.95
CA HIS A 418 -5.29 -17.81 -3.37
C HIS A 418 -4.41 -19.00 -3.04
N SER A 419 -4.08 -19.79 -4.07
CA SER A 419 -3.21 -20.95 -3.92
C SER A 419 -1.79 -20.61 -4.36
N TYR A 420 -0.81 -21.28 -3.76
CA TYR A 420 0.59 -21.17 -4.16
C TYR A 420 1.10 -22.55 -4.55
N SER A 421 1.79 -22.63 -5.69
CA SER A 421 2.51 -23.82 -6.11
C SER A 421 3.99 -23.49 -6.27
N TYR A 422 4.83 -24.36 -5.74
CA TYR A 422 6.26 -24.36 -6.03
C TYR A 422 6.48 -25.25 -7.24
N GLU A 423 6.49 -24.69 -8.44
CA GLU A 423 6.97 -25.42 -9.62
C GLU A 423 8.50 -25.31 -9.67
N ASN A 424 9.17 -26.38 -9.24
CA ASN A 424 10.61 -26.50 -9.34
C ASN A 424 10.95 -27.13 -10.70
N LYS A 425 11.24 -26.32 -11.70
CA LYS A 425 11.93 -26.75 -12.92
C LYS A 425 13.05 -25.76 -13.22
N ASP A 426 14.26 -26.29 -13.31
CA ASP A 426 15.44 -25.65 -13.89
C ASP A 426 16.10 -24.49 -13.11
N GLY A 427 16.12 -24.55 -11.77
CA GLY A 427 16.96 -23.66 -10.95
C GLY A 427 16.45 -22.22 -10.78
N ASN A 428 15.34 -21.87 -11.44
CA ASN A 428 14.56 -20.65 -11.18
C ASN A 428 13.26 -21.03 -10.46
N SER A 429 13.29 -21.08 -9.13
CA SER A 429 12.09 -21.27 -8.32
C SER A 429 11.19 -20.02 -8.40
N GLN A 430 10.43 -19.88 -9.49
CA GLN A 430 9.36 -18.89 -9.53
C GLN A 430 8.17 -19.46 -8.77
N ARG A 431 7.92 -18.92 -7.58
CA ARG A 431 6.67 -19.14 -6.85
C ARG A 431 5.51 -18.73 -7.76
N ARG A 432 4.74 -19.70 -8.25
CA ARG A 432 3.53 -19.42 -9.01
C ARG A 432 2.38 -19.30 -8.03
N GLU A 433 1.91 -18.07 -7.88
CA GLU A 433 0.71 -17.75 -7.11
C GLU A 433 -0.48 -17.67 -8.08
N TRP A 434 -1.60 -18.26 -7.67
CA TRP A 434 -2.81 -18.37 -8.46
C TRP A 434 -3.98 -17.71 -7.73
N VAL A 435 -4.85 -17.09 -8.49
CA VAL A 435 -6.21 -16.77 -8.05
C VAL A 435 -7.15 -17.81 -8.66
N GLU A 436 -7.93 -18.47 -7.81
CA GLU A 436 -8.86 -19.53 -8.18
C GLU A 436 -10.29 -19.14 -7.81
N VAL A 437 -11.25 -19.43 -8.70
CA VAL A 437 -12.68 -19.28 -8.44
C VAL A 437 -13.33 -20.65 -8.43
N LEU A 438 -13.90 -21.00 -7.28
CA LEU A 438 -14.63 -22.23 -7.06
C LEU A 438 -16.13 -21.92 -7.17
N GLN A 439 -16.81 -22.52 -8.16
CA GLN A 439 -18.25 -22.35 -8.35
C GLN A 439 -18.98 -23.67 -8.09
N ALA A 440 -20.26 -23.57 -7.77
CA ALA A 440 -21.12 -24.74 -7.59
C ALA A 440 -21.19 -25.58 -8.86
N ALA A 441 -20.94 -26.89 -8.74
CA ALA A 441 -21.00 -27.82 -9.86
C ALA A 441 -22.44 -28.10 -10.36
N ALA A 442 -23.42 -27.84 -9.50
CA ALA A 442 -24.85 -28.01 -9.77
C ALA A 442 -25.67 -27.02 -8.94
N LYS A 443 -26.98 -26.93 -9.24
CA LYS A 443 -27.94 -26.18 -8.41
C LYS A 443 -27.92 -26.68 -6.95
N PRO A 444 -28.22 -25.79 -5.98
CA PRO A 444 -28.26 -26.19 -4.58
C PRO A 444 -29.33 -27.28 -4.34
N PRO A 445 -29.05 -28.29 -3.51
CA PRO A 445 -30.04 -29.28 -3.08
C PRO A 445 -31.26 -28.62 -2.42
N ALA A 446 -32.47 -29.09 -2.71
CA ALA A 446 -33.71 -28.48 -2.20
C ALA A 446 -33.83 -28.55 -0.68
N ASP A 447 -33.35 -29.64 -0.07
CA ASP A 447 -33.46 -29.91 1.37
C ASP A 447 -32.13 -29.72 2.13
N GLY A 448 -31.12 -29.11 1.49
CA GLY A 448 -29.79 -28.93 2.06
C GLY A 448 -28.89 -30.16 1.92
N GLY A 449 -27.82 -30.20 2.70
CA GLY A 449 -26.83 -31.27 2.69
C GLY A 449 -25.57 -30.93 1.87
N ALA A 450 -24.86 -31.95 1.39
CA ALA A 450 -23.59 -31.77 0.70
C ALA A 450 -23.79 -31.03 -0.64
N TRP A 451 -23.00 -29.98 -0.86
CA TRP A 451 -23.01 -29.20 -2.08
C TRP A 451 -21.59 -29.00 -2.61
N SER A 452 -21.36 -29.49 -3.82
CA SER A 452 -20.02 -29.55 -4.39
C SER A 452 -19.64 -28.29 -5.17
N PHE A 453 -18.48 -27.73 -4.83
CA PHE A 453 -17.78 -26.65 -5.50
C PHE A 453 -16.55 -27.19 -6.22
N GLN A 454 -16.29 -26.66 -7.41
CA GLN A 454 -15.16 -27.03 -8.25
C GLN A 454 -14.50 -25.80 -8.85
N SER A 455 -13.20 -25.89 -9.14
CA SER A 455 -12.47 -24.81 -9.80
C SER A 455 -12.99 -24.63 -11.23
N THR A 456 -13.51 -23.44 -11.50
CA THR A 456 -13.98 -23.03 -12.84
C THR A 456 -13.02 -22.06 -13.50
N LEU A 457 -12.28 -21.28 -12.70
CA LEU A 457 -11.23 -20.40 -13.15
C LEU A 457 -9.99 -20.56 -12.28
N LYS A 458 -8.84 -20.58 -12.94
CA LYS A 458 -7.52 -20.55 -12.31
C LYS A 458 -6.60 -19.66 -13.13
N SER A 459 -6.11 -18.58 -12.55
CA SER A 459 -5.28 -17.59 -13.24
C SER A 459 -3.98 -17.32 -12.48
N ALA A 460 -2.84 -17.36 -13.18
CA ALA A 460 -1.54 -17.02 -12.61
C ALA A 460 -1.31 -15.50 -12.55
N ARG A 461 -2.34 -14.65 -12.77
CA ARG A 461 -2.23 -13.19 -12.67
C ARG A 461 -1.66 -12.75 -11.32
N GLN A 462 -1.97 -13.47 -10.24
CA GLN A 462 -1.45 -13.20 -8.89
C GLN A 462 0.10 -13.20 -8.86
N SER A 463 0.77 -14.06 -9.63
CA SER A 463 2.24 -14.09 -9.74
C SER A 463 2.85 -12.82 -10.34
N MET A 464 2.05 -11.96 -10.97
CA MET A 464 2.46 -10.68 -11.55
C MET A 464 2.14 -9.48 -10.65
N MET A 465 1.64 -9.72 -9.44
CA MET A 465 1.24 -8.70 -8.45
C MET A 465 2.04 -8.89 -7.16
N SER A 466 2.37 -7.79 -6.47
CA SER A 466 3.00 -7.85 -5.14
C SER A 466 1.97 -7.89 -4.00
N ALA A 467 0.71 -7.55 -4.28
CA ALA A 467 -0.41 -7.59 -3.34
C ALA A 467 -1.41 -8.68 -3.73
N GLN A 468 -2.12 -9.21 -2.74
CA GLN A 468 -3.15 -10.22 -2.96
C GLN A 468 -4.33 -9.62 -3.73
N ILE A 469 -4.64 -10.18 -4.88
CA ILE A 469 -5.79 -9.78 -5.69
C ILE A 469 -7.08 -9.97 -4.89
N SER A 470 -8.04 -9.07 -4.98
CA SER A 470 -9.33 -9.19 -4.29
C SER A 470 -10.47 -9.30 -5.30
N PRO A 471 -11.54 -10.05 -5.04
CA PRO A 471 -12.70 -10.07 -5.92
C PRO A 471 -13.41 -8.72 -5.91
N VAL A 472 -13.88 -8.28 -7.08
CA VAL A 472 -14.86 -7.20 -7.18
C VAL A 472 -16.24 -7.81 -7.03
N ARG A 473 -17.08 -7.19 -6.19
CA ARG A 473 -18.49 -7.57 -6.06
C ARG A 473 -19.24 -7.13 -7.32
N TRP A 474 -19.28 -8.03 -8.30
CA TRP A 474 -19.83 -7.81 -9.63
C TRP A 474 -20.80 -8.94 -9.99
N ARG A 475 -22.07 -8.57 -10.24
CA ARG A 475 -23.15 -9.51 -10.56
C ARG A 475 -23.61 -9.43 -12.01
N GLY A 476 -22.71 -9.11 -12.94
CA GLY A 476 -22.96 -9.17 -14.38
C GLY A 476 -22.64 -10.54 -14.99
N GLN A 477 -23.25 -10.87 -16.12
CA GLN A 477 -23.03 -12.16 -16.79
C GLN A 477 -21.63 -12.26 -17.44
N LYS A 478 -21.00 -13.45 -17.34
CA LYS A 478 -19.85 -13.92 -18.15
C LYS A 478 -18.45 -13.34 -17.84
N SER A 479 -18.26 -12.57 -16.77
CA SER A 479 -16.94 -11.99 -16.45
C SER A 479 -16.60 -12.07 -14.97
N VAL A 480 -15.34 -12.38 -14.65
CA VAL A 480 -14.82 -12.30 -13.27
C VAL A 480 -13.99 -11.03 -13.15
N TRP A 481 -14.45 -10.09 -12.32
CA TRP A 481 -13.75 -8.84 -12.05
C TRP A 481 -12.92 -8.93 -10.78
N LEU A 482 -11.71 -8.40 -10.86
CA LEU A 482 -10.71 -8.47 -9.81
C LEU A 482 -10.12 -7.09 -9.58
N GLU A 483 -9.86 -6.79 -8.32
CA GLU A 483 -9.04 -5.67 -7.89
C GLU A 483 -7.61 -6.17 -7.69
N ASP A 484 -6.65 -5.56 -8.38
CA ASP A 484 -5.24 -5.90 -8.31
C ASP A 484 -4.39 -4.67 -7.98
N GLN A 485 -3.06 -4.81 -7.96
CA GLN A 485 -2.15 -3.73 -7.56
C GLN A 485 -2.24 -2.48 -8.47
N PRO A 486 -2.31 -2.60 -9.82
CA PRO A 486 -2.51 -1.45 -10.71
C PRO A 486 -3.91 -0.83 -10.70
N GLY A 487 -4.96 -1.62 -10.43
CA GLY A 487 -6.33 -1.11 -10.45
C GLY A 487 -7.37 -2.22 -10.44
N VAL A 488 -8.14 -2.31 -11.51
CA VAL A 488 -9.14 -3.37 -11.72
C VAL A 488 -8.90 -4.09 -13.05
N SER A 489 -9.17 -5.38 -13.08
CA SER A 489 -9.07 -6.20 -14.28
C SER A 489 -10.24 -7.17 -14.42
N VAL A 490 -10.54 -7.52 -15.66
CA VAL A 490 -11.52 -8.55 -15.99
C VAL A 490 -10.82 -9.76 -16.58
N LEU A 491 -11.14 -10.93 -16.03
CA LEU A 491 -10.72 -12.21 -16.55
C LEU A 491 -11.83 -12.85 -17.38
N ASP A 492 -11.40 -13.52 -18.45
CA ASP A 492 -12.21 -14.49 -19.16
C ASP A 492 -12.52 -15.67 -18.23
N ALA A 493 -13.81 -15.93 -18.01
CA ALA A 493 -14.27 -16.95 -17.08
C ALA A 493 -13.82 -18.38 -17.49
N ALA A 494 -13.61 -18.62 -18.79
CA ALA A 494 -13.24 -19.95 -19.31
C ALA A 494 -11.73 -20.22 -19.26
N SER A 495 -10.91 -19.23 -19.63
CA SER A 495 -9.45 -19.40 -19.74
C SER A 495 -8.64 -18.78 -18.60
N GLY A 496 -9.24 -17.93 -17.76
CA GLY A 496 -8.53 -17.18 -16.72
C GLY A 496 -7.60 -16.09 -17.27
N ARG A 497 -7.63 -15.83 -18.58
CA ARG A 497 -6.82 -14.80 -19.24
C ARG A 497 -7.42 -13.42 -19.02
N VAL A 498 -6.57 -12.42 -18.91
CA VAL A 498 -6.97 -11.02 -18.75
C VAL A 498 -7.50 -10.49 -20.06
N LEU A 499 -8.74 -10.02 -20.04
CA LEU A 499 -9.39 -9.40 -21.20
C LEU A 499 -9.10 -7.91 -21.25
N ARG A 500 -9.22 -7.22 -20.10
CA ARG A 500 -8.96 -5.78 -19.94
C ARG A 500 -8.44 -5.51 -18.54
N ALA A 501 -7.61 -4.47 -18.41
CA ALA A 501 -7.13 -3.95 -17.15
C ALA A 501 -7.16 -2.42 -17.20
N PHE A 502 -7.66 -1.80 -16.13
CA PHE A 502 -7.76 -0.36 -15.98
C PHE A 502 -6.91 0.07 -14.80
N ALA A 503 -5.94 0.94 -15.06
CA ALA A 503 -5.13 1.54 -14.02
C ALA A 503 -5.99 2.54 -13.23
N LEU A 504 -5.87 2.50 -11.91
CA LEU A 504 -6.52 3.47 -11.04
C LEU A 504 -5.51 4.48 -10.49
N PRO A 505 -5.97 5.68 -10.07
CA PRO A 505 -5.17 6.57 -9.24
C PRO A 505 -4.74 5.86 -7.95
N GLN A 506 -3.76 6.44 -7.26
CA GLN A 506 -3.23 5.83 -6.05
C GLN A 506 -4.32 5.60 -5.01
N ARG A 507 -4.34 4.39 -4.44
CA ARG A 507 -5.34 3.99 -3.46
C ARG A 507 -4.82 3.97 -2.02
N PHE A 508 -3.51 3.95 -1.80
CA PHE A 508 -2.98 3.81 -0.44
C PHE A 508 -1.69 4.63 -0.24
N GLY A 509 -1.60 5.31 0.91
CA GLY A 509 -0.41 6.04 1.32
C GLY A 509 -0.35 7.49 0.82
N THR A 510 0.85 8.08 0.81
CA THR A 510 1.07 9.46 0.35
C THR A 510 1.05 9.52 -1.17
N PRO A 511 0.26 10.43 -1.79
CA PRO A 511 0.21 10.59 -3.24
C PRO A 511 1.60 10.69 -3.89
N ASN A 512 1.82 9.87 -4.91
CA ASN A 512 3.05 9.78 -5.68
C ASN A 512 2.70 9.86 -7.17
N SER A 513 3.26 10.87 -7.86
CA SER A 513 3.01 11.10 -9.28
C SER A 513 3.58 10.02 -10.22
N THR A 514 4.45 9.14 -9.72
CA THR A 514 5.11 8.09 -10.51
C THR A 514 4.72 6.68 -10.11
N ASP A 515 4.02 6.50 -8.98
CA ASP A 515 3.58 5.19 -8.50
C ASP A 515 2.16 5.26 -7.90
N ALA A 516 1.19 4.69 -8.61
CA ALA A 516 -0.19 4.55 -8.15
C ALA A 516 -0.45 3.20 -7.46
N THR A 517 0.57 2.34 -7.39
CA THR A 517 0.35 0.95 -7.07
C THR A 517 -0.01 0.75 -5.62
N GLY A 518 -0.80 -0.30 -5.38
CA GLY A 518 -1.25 -0.68 -4.05
C GLY A 518 -2.76 -0.71 -3.95
N GLN A 519 -3.22 -1.50 -2.99
CA GLN A 519 -4.63 -1.62 -2.63
C GLN A 519 -4.82 -1.00 -1.25
N ALA A 520 -5.92 -0.30 -1.06
CA ALA A 520 -6.26 0.24 0.24
C ALA A 520 -6.63 -0.87 1.22
N GLN A 521 -6.16 -0.74 2.45
CA GLN A 521 -6.65 -1.54 3.58
C GLN A 521 -7.73 -0.74 4.31
N TRP A 522 -8.54 -1.40 5.13
CA TRP A 522 -9.60 -0.75 5.94
C TRP A 522 -10.64 0.01 5.10
N VAL A 523 -10.98 -0.54 3.95
CA VAL A 523 -12.03 -0.04 3.04
C VAL A 523 -12.96 -1.18 2.66
N PRO A 524 -14.21 -0.90 2.27
CA PRO A 524 -15.11 -1.91 1.73
C PRO A 524 -14.51 -2.56 0.48
N ARG A 525 -14.95 -3.78 0.17
CA ARG A 525 -14.57 -4.43 -1.08
C ARG A 525 -15.04 -3.61 -2.27
N SER A 526 -14.31 -3.72 -3.38
CA SER A 526 -14.69 -3.08 -4.64
C SER A 526 -16.12 -3.46 -5.03
N LEU A 527 -16.95 -2.46 -5.32
CA LEU A 527 -18.39 -2.58 -5.57
C LEU A 527 -18.69 -2.20 -7.02
N GLY A 528 -19.36 -3.07 -7.77
CA GLY A 528 -19.72 -2.81 -9.16
C GLY A 528 -21.22 -2.59 -9.39
N SER A 529 -21.55 -1.78 -10.40
CA SER A 529 -22.88 -1.71 -11.01
C SER A 529 -22.81 -2.20 -12.46
N PRO A 530 -23.28 -3.42 -12.75
CA PRO A 530 -23.45 -3.91 -14.11
C PRO A 530 -24.37 -3.04 -14.96
N GLU A 531 -25.38 -2.42 -14.34
CA GLU A 531 -26.42 -1.64 -15.01
C GLU A 531 -25.92 -0.28 -15.48
N ALA A 532 -25.06 0.37 -14.69
CA ALA A 532 -24.42 1.65 -15.02
C ALA A 532 -22.96 1.51 -15.50
N ASN A 533 -22.49 0.27 -15.64
CA ASN A 533 -21.20 -0.11 -16.18
C ASN A 533 -20.00 0.58 -15.51
N TRP A 534 -19.95 0.54 -14.18
CA TRP A 534 -18.84 1.10 -13.39
C TRP A 534 -18.43 0.20 -12.22
N ILE A 535 -17.19 0.36 -11.76
CA ILE A 535 -16.67 -0.24 -10.53
C ILE A 535 -16.13 0.86 -9.62
N ALA A 536 -16.48 0.80 -8.33
CA ALA A 536 -15.94 1.65 -7.29
C ALA A 536 -14.93 0.87 -6.45
N THR A 537 -13.75 1.45 -6.24
CA THR A 537 -12.65 0.88 -5.44
C THR A 537 -12.18 1.84 -4.37
N GLY A 538 -12.01 1.36 -3.14
CA GLY A 538 -11.64 2.20 -2.00
C GLY A 538 -10.22 2.76 -2.06
N PHE A 539 -10.04 3.94 -1.45
CA PHE A 539 -8.73 4.54 -1.18
C PHE A 539 -8.61 5.05 0.25
N ILE A 540 -7.38 5.02 0.78
CA ILE A 540 -6.93 5.74 1.97
C ILE A 540 -5.64 6.49 1.62
N LEU A 541 -5.77 7.80 1.45
CA LEU A 541 -4.66 8.68 1.13
C LEU A 541 -4.15 9.39 2.38
N MET A 542 -2.83 9.47 2.51
CA MET A 542 -2.16 10.23 3.56
C MET A 542 -1.96 11.65 3.05
N LEU A 543 -2.85 12.57 3.43
CA LEU A 543 -2.86 13.96 2.98
C LEU A 543 -2.64 14.91 4.16
N LYS A 544 -2.10 16.09 3.87
CA LYS A 544 -1.98 17.14 4.88
C LYS A 544 -3.35 17.80 5.09
N ASP A 545 -3.87 17.76 6.30
CA ASP A 545 -5.08 18.51 6.68
C ASP A 545 -4.72 19.99 6.85
N ASP A 546 -5.04 20.81 5.85
CA ASP A 546 -4.89 22.27 5.88
C ASP A 546 -6.23 22.99 6.13
N GLY A 547 -7.27 22.23 6.53
CA GLY A 547 -8.63 22.72 6.69
C GLY A 547 -9.40 22.91 5.38
N SER A 548 -8.78 22.65 4.21
CA SER A 548 -9.47 22.66 2.92
C SER A 548 -10.03 21.28 2.56
N LEU A 549 -11.11 21.28 1.78
CA LEU A 549 -11.73 20.07 1.28
C LEU A 549 -12.07 20.28 -0.22
N PRO A 550 -11.41 19.57 -1.15
CA PRO A 550 -10.40 18.54 -0.92
C PRO A 550 -9.07 19.14 -0.43
N PRO A 551 -8.26 18.39 0.35
CA PRO A 551 -6.93 18.83 0.75
C PRO A 551 -6.00 19.02 -0.44
N LYS A 552 -4.99 19.87 -0.29
CA LYS A 552 -3.95 20.03 -1.31
C LYS A 552 -3.13 18.76 -1.45
N LEU A 553 -2.95 18.32 -2.69
CA LEU A 553 -2.06 17.22 -3.04
C LEU A 553 -0.63 17.75 -3.13
N ASP A 554 0.18 17.54 -2.09
CA ASP A 554 1.60 17.87 -2.13
C ASP A 554 2.34 16.84 -3.01
N ALA A 555 2.84 17.30 -4.17
CA ALA A 555 3.49 16.45 -5.17
C ALA A 555 4.96 16.10 -4.85
N ASN A 556 5.44 16.31 -3.61
CA ASN A 556 6.87 16.14 -3.28
C ASN A 556 7.13 14.80 -2.55
N PRO A 557 7.64 13.77 -3.25
CA PRO A 557 7.86 12.43 -2.70
C PRO A 557 9.03 12.36 -1.70
N ASP A 558 9.89 13.39 -1.60
CA ASP A 558 11.12 13.35 -0.81
C ASP A 558 10.95 13.72 0.67
N ARG A 559 9.74 14.03 1.14
CA ARG A 559 9.52 14.20 2.58
C ARG A 559 9.48 12.82 3.25
N HIS A 560 10.62 12.43 3.83
CA HIS A 560 10.82 11.20 4.61
C HIS A 560 9.91 11.01 5.84
N ASN A 561 8.97 11.91 6.13
CA ASN A 561 7.98 11.69 7.18
C ASN A 561 6.72 11.02 6.62
N ARG A 562 6.79 9.70 6.39
CA ARG A 562 5.63 8.84 6.06
C ARG A 562 4.54 8.83 7.15
N PHE A 563 4.75 9.54 8.26
CA PHE A 563 3.91 9.54 9.46
C PHE A 563 3.25 10.91 9.75
N ASP A 564 3.40 11.92 8.90
CA ASP A 564 2.96 13.30 9.17
C ASP A 564 1.72 13.73 8.35
N GLY A 565 0.98 12.76 7.78
CA GLY A 565 -0.27 12.98 7.05
C GLY A 565 -1.47 12.42 7.80
N ASP A 566 -2.62 13.10 7.71
CA ASP A 566 -3.90 12.58 8.14
C ASP A 566 -4.46 11.62 7.09
N ARG A 567 -5.26 10.64 7.52
CA ARG A 567 -5.92 9.69 6.61
C ARG A 567 -7.19 10.31 6.03
N PHE A 568 -7.30 10.27 4.72
CA PHE A 568 -8.48 10.66 3.96
C PHE A 568 -9.00 9.47 3.17
N VAL A 569 -10.31 9.22 3.28
CA VAL A 569 -10.94 8.02 2.75
C VAL A 569 -11.98 8.32 1.67
N GLY A 570 -12.16 7.37 0.76
CA GLY A 570 -13.11 7.51 -0.33
C GLY A 570 -13.06 6.33 -1.30
N MET A 571 -13.66 6.49 -2.48
CA MET A 571 -13.61 5.50 -3.56
C MET A 571 -13.37 6.15 -4.93
N HIS A 572 -12.55 5.52 -5.77
CA HIS A 572 -12.44 5.83 -7.20
C HIS A 572 -13.48 5.03 -7.97
N VAL A 573 -14.26 5.70 -8.82
CA VAL A 573 -15.26 5.11 -9.69
C VAL A 573 -14.75 5.13 -11.12
N VAL A 574 -14.49 3.95 -11.67
CA VAL A 574 -14.00 3.77 -13.04
C VAL A 574 -15.13 3.40 -13.99
N ASP A 575 -15.15 4.06 -15.14
CA ASP A 575 -15.95 3.72 -16.31
C ASP A 575 -15.39 2.45 -16.96
N LEU A 576 -16.23 1.44 -17.21
CA LEU A 576 -15.76 0.21 -17.87
C LEU A 576 -15.82 0.26 -19.40
N ASP A 577 -16.39 1.32 -20.00
CA ASP A 577 -16.42 1.51 -21.44
C ASP A 577 -15.06 1.94 -21.99
N ASP A 578 -14.41 2.92 -21.34
CA ASP A 578 -13.13 3.49 -21.78
C ASP A 578 -12.01 3.44 -20.71
N GLY A 579 -12.32 3.02 -19.48
CA GLY A 579 -11.35 2.88 -18.40
C GLY A 579 -11.00 4.17 -17.66
N HIS A 580 -11.69 5.29 -17.91
CA HIS A 580 -11.40 6.54 -17.20
C HIS A 580 -12.05 6.57 -15.81
N VAL A 581 -11.42 7.29 -14.87
CA VAL A 581 -12.03 7.54 -13.56
C VAL A 581 -13.06 8.66 -13.69
N ARG A 582 -14.36 8.31 -13.66
CA ARG A 582 -15.49 9.24 -13.69
C ARG A 582 -15.54 10.14 -12.47
N LEU A 583 -15.19 9.59 -11.31
CA LEU A 583 -15.34 10.24 -10.01
C LEU A 583 -14.33 9.66 -9.02
N SER A 584 -13.64 10.52 -8.26
CA SER A 584 -12.97 10.10 -7.02
C SER A 584 -13.71 10.69 -5.83
N ALA A 585 -14.69 9.95 -5.32
CA ALA A 585 -15.55 10.37 -4.22
C ALA A 585 -14.75 10.42 -2.91
N LEU A 586 -14.47 11.63 -2.42
CA LEU A 586 -13.74 11.86 -1.18
C LEU A 586 -14.75 12.07 -0.04
N LEU A 587 -14.83 11.16 0.93
CA LEU A 587 -15.69 11.36 2.10
C LEU A 587 -15.05 12.32 3.12
N GLY A 588 -13.72 12.32 3.19
CA GLY A 588 -12.93 13.24 4.01
C GLY A 588 -12.05 12.51 5.01
N ARG A 589 -11.64 13.23 6.06
CA ARG A 589 -10.72 12.71 7.09
C ARG A 589 -11.37 11.61 7.94
N SER A 590 -10.76 10.42 7.95
CA SER A 590 -11.16 9.24 8.71
C SER A 590 -10.04 8.18 8.71
N ASP A 591 -10.00 7.32 9.72
CA ASP A 591 -9.04 6.21 9.80
C ASP A 591 -9.39 5.03 8.88
N SER A 592 -10.66 4.88 8.52
CA SER A 592 -11.19 3.78 7.69
C SER A 592 -12.45 4.19 6.94
N LEU A 593 -12.64 3.63 5.74
CA LEU A 593 -13.95 3.64 5.10
C LEU A 593 -14.69 2.39 5.56
N ALA A 594 -15.81 2.56 6.26
CA ALA A 594 -16.49 1.45 6.92
C ALA A 594 -17.44 0.72 5.98
N ALA A 595 -18.22 1.46 5.19
CA ALA A 595 -19.25 0.90 4.33
C ALA A 595 -19.44 1.71 3.04
N ALA A 596 -19.90 1.02 1.99
CA ALA A 596 -20.31 1.60 0.72
C ALA A 596 -21.58 0.88 0.22
N ALA A 597 -22.51 1.64 -0.37
CA ALA A 597 -23.71 1.08 -0.99
C ALA A 597 -24.01 1.76 -2.32
N ARG A 598 -24.60 1.03 -3.25
CA ARG A 598 -25.08 1.58 -4.53
C ARG A 598 -26.60 1.47 -4.62
N SER A 599 -27.21 2.44 -5.26
CA SER A 599 -28.62 2.36 -5.64
C SER A 599 -28.83 1.32 -6.75
N ALA A 600 -30.09 1.00 -7.02
CA ALA A 600 -30.43 -0.17 -7.82
C ALA A 600 -29.91 -0.10 -9.26
N ASN A 601 -29.98 1.08 -9.89
CA ASN A 601 -29.48 1.30 -11.25
C ASN A 601 -28.07 1.91 -11.25
N GLY A 602 -27.39 1.94 -10.09
CA GLY A 602 -26.02 2.45 -9.98
C GLY A 602 -25.88 3.96 -10.17
N ARG A 603 -26.97 4.74 -10.07
CA ARG A 603 -26.89 6.20 -10.15
C ARG A 603 -26.19 6.81 -8.94
N TRP A 604 -26.46 6.27 -7.76
CA TRP A 604 -25.97 6.79 -6.49
C TRP A 604 -24.98 5.84 -5.84
N LEU A 605 -23.90 6.43 -5.32
CA LEU A 605 -22.94 5.76 -4.44
C LEU A 605 -23.00 6.44 -3.07
N ALA A 606 -23.35 5.68 -2.04
CA ALA A 606 -23.29 6.10 -0.65
C ALA A 606 -21.99 5.61 -0.01
N LEU A 607 -21.28 6.48 0.69
CA LEU A 607 -20.07 6.14 1.43
C LEU A 607 -20.25 6.49 2.90
N GLY A 608 -19.73 5.65 3.79
CA GLY A 608 -19.76 5.87 5.22
C GLY A 608 -18.44 5.50 5.91
N SER A 609 -18.02 6.33 6.86
CA SER A 609 -16.77 6.16 7.62
C SER A 609 -16.96 6.38 9.11
N ASN A 610 -16.04 5.82 9.90
CA ASN A 610 -15.95 6.04 11.33
C ASN A 610 -15.09 7.27 11.66
N SER A 611 -15.37 7.98 12.75
CA SER A 611 -14.66 9.21 13.10
C SER A 611 -13.22 8.95 13.59
N VAL A 612 -12.28 9.87 13.32
CA VAL A 612 -10.92 9.85 13.89
C VAL A 612 -10.97 10.01 15.42
N ARG A 613 -10.32 9.11 16.18
CA ARG A 613 -10.14 9.25 17.64
C ARG A 613 -8.71 9.75 17.96
N PRO A 614 -8.48 10.79 18.79
CA PRO A 614 -9.40 11.70 19.49
C PRO A 614 -9.38 13.16 18.97
N GLY A 615 -10.56 13.80 18.88
CA GLY A 615 -10.70 15.25 18.60
C GLY A 615 -11.70 15.62 17.49
N GLY A 616 -12.19 14.64 16.72
CA GLY A 616 -13.18 14.84 15.65
C GLY A 616 -14.64 14.84 16.12
N SER A 617 -15.55 15.19 15.20
CA SER A 617 -17.00 15.05 15.38
C SER A 617 -17.35 13.62 15.78
N LYS A 618 -18.06 13.44 16.90
CA LYS A 618 -18.53 12.13 17.38
C LYS A 618 -19.63 11.62 16.44
N GLY A 619 -19.43 10.44 15.85
CA GLY A 619 -20.42 9.75 15.01
C GLY A 619 -19.93 9.47 13.59
N PRO A 620 -20.64 8.61 12.85
CA PRO A 620 -20.27 8.26 11.49
C PRO A 620 -20.46 9.45 10.53
N LYS A 621 -19.58 9.55 9.54
CA LYS A 621 -19.76 10.47 8.41
C LYS A 621 -20.33 9.69 7.25
N VAL A 622 -21.45 10.16 6.70
CA VAL A 622 -22.12 9.52 5.56
C VAL A 622 -22.45 10.58 4.50
N ALA A 623 -22.27 10.24 3.23
CA ALA A 623 -22.63 11.10 2.12
C ALA A 623 -23.02 10.28 0.88
N LEU A 624 -23.72 10.92 -0.05
CA LEU A 624 -24.08 10.36 -1.35
C LEU A 624 -23.28 11.05 -2.47
N TRP A 625 -23.06 10.36 -3.58
CA TRP A 625 -22.53 10.92 -4.82
C TRP A 625 -23.37 10.52 -6.03
N ASP A 626 -23.61 11.46 -6.95
CA ASP A 626 -24.21 11.17 -8.25
C ASP A 626 -23.11 10.71 -9.21
N VAL A 627 -23.02 9.38 -9.40
CA VAL A 627 -21.99 8.77 -10.24
C VAL A 627 -22.18 9.16 -11.70
N THR A 628 -23.43 9.28 -12.16
CA THR A 628 -23.74 9.60 -13.57
C THR A 628 -23.28 10.99 -13.97
N LYS A 629 -23.28 11.94 -13.03
CA LYS A 629 -22.85 13.32 -13.26
C LYS A 629 -21.39 13.57 -12.89
N GLY A 630 -20.72 12.61 -12.24
CA GLY A 630 -19.39 12.80 -11.67
C GLY A 630 -19.34 13.95 -10.66
N GLN A 631 -20.45 14.20 -9.94
CA GLN A 631 -20.60 15.37 -9.08
C GLN A 631 -20.80 14.99 -7.61
N ALA A 632 -20.21 15.81 -6.75
CA ALA A 632 -20.43 15.84 -5.32
C ALA A 632 -21.92 15.93 -5.00
N SER A 633 -22.41 15.11 -4.07
CA SER A 633 -23.79 15.23 -3.61
C SER A 633 -23.89 15.25 -2.08
N VAL A 634 -25.11 15.10 -1.57
CA VAL A 634 -25.57 15.58 -0.27
C VAL A 634 -24.92 14.88 0.92
N GLN A 635 -24.72 15.62 2.02
CA GLN A 635 -24.30 15.06 3.30
C GLN A 635 -25.50 14.48 4.06
N LEU A 636 -25.27 13.31 4.66
CA LEU A 636 -26.24 12.63 5.50
C LEU A 636 -25.79 12.74 6.96
N LEU A 637 -26.54 13.48 7.76
CA LEU A 637 -26.18 13.75 9.14
C LEU A 637 -26.71 12.64 10.06
N ALA A 638 -25.81 12.10 10.87
CA ALA A 638 -26.15 11.31 12.04
C ALA A 638 -26.34 12.23 13.28
N PRO A 639 -27.18 11.86 14.25
CA PRO A 639 -27.35 12.65 15.47
C PRO A 639 -26.04 12.78 16.24
N ARG A 640 -25.77 13.99 16.76
CA ARG A 640 -24.48 14.37 17.40
C ARG A 640 -24.13 13.60 18.68
N ASN A 641 -25.07 12.86 19.25
CA ASN A 641 -24.91 12.13 20.49
C ASN A 641 -25.56 10.75 20.34
N ARG A 642 -24.75 9.69 20.27
CA ARG A 642 -25.00 8.31 20.76
C ARG A 642 -24.74 7.17 19.78
N ASP A 643 -24.55 7.42 18.49
CA ASP A 643 -24.37 6.30 17.56
C ASP A 643 -22.87 6.02 17.36
N PRO A 644 -22.36 4.87 17.85
CA PRO A 644 -20.96 4.48 17.70
C PRO A 644 -20.72 3.96 16.27
N ASP A 645 -19.68 3.16 16.07
CA ASP A 645 -19.10 2.88 14.76
C ASP A 645 -20.14 2.32 13.75
N LEU A 646 -20.03 2.76 12.49
CA LEU A 646 -20.79 2.28 11.34
C LEU A 646 -20.23 0.95 10.86
N HIS A 647 -21.14 0.03 10.52
CA HIS A 647 -20.81 -1.32 10.05
C HIS A 647 -21.37 -1.64 8.66
N ALA A 648 -22.54 -1.11 8.29
CA ALA A 648 -23.13 -1.36 6.98
C ALA A 648 -23.99 -0.19 6.49
N LEU A 649 -24.16 -0.10 5.17
CA LEU A 649 -25.07 0.82 4.48
C LEU A 649 -25.90 0.03 3.46
N ALA A 650 -27.18 0.36 3.34
CA ALA A 650 -28.09 -0.33 2.43
C ALA A 650 -29.14 0.62 1.85
N PHE A 651 -29.23 0.71 0.51
CA PHE A 651 -30.36 1.38 -0.14
C PHE A 651 -31.59 0.49 -0.08
N SER A 652 -32.76 1.08 0.12
CA SER A 652 -34.05 0.43 -0.12
C SER A 652 -34.26 0.08 -1.59
N TRP A 653 -35.06 -0.97 -1.85
CA TRP A 653 -35.44 -1.35 -3.21
C TRP A 653 -36.30 -0.32 -3.92
N SER A 654 -37.09 0.46 -3.19
CA SER A 654 -37.83 1.61 -3.72
C SER A 654 -36.92 2.79 -4.11
N GLY A 655 -35.67 2.79 -3.63
CA GLY A 655 -34.71 3.89 -3.80
C GLY A 655 -35.06 5.15 -3.00
N SER A 656 -36.07 5.11 -2.13
CA SER A 656 -36.53 6.25 -1.32
C SER A 656 -35.78 6.40 0.00
N ASP A 657 -35.02 5.39 0.40
CA ASP A 657 -34.43 5.30 1.73
C ASP A 657 -33.01 4.77 1.66
N LEU A 658 -32.16 5.33 2.51
CA LEU A 658 -30.86 4.76 2.86
C LEU A 658 -30.88 4.37 4.34
N TRP A 659 -30.40 3.17 4.63
CA TRP A 659 -30.25 2.66 5.98
C TRP A 659 -28.77 2.50 6.33
N ALA A 660 -28.41 2.75 7.58
CA ALA A 660 -27.13 2.39 8.15
C ALA A 660 -27.29 1.48 9.36
N PHE A 661 -26.31 0.60 9.55
CA PHE A 661 -26.19 -0.22 10.73
C PHE A 661 -25.02 0.24 11.60
N CYS A 662 -25.30 0.56 12.86
CA CYS A 662 -24.34 1.07 13.83
C CYS A 662 -24.40 0.26 15.13
N ASP A 663 -23.41 0.41 16.00
CA ASP A 663 -23.41 -0.21 17.34
C ASP A 663 -24.67 0.13 18.16
N GLY A 664 -25.22 1.34 17.99
CA GLY A 664 -26.38 1.83 18.75
C GLY A 664 -27.76 1.42 18.20
N GLY A 665 -27.81 0.86 16.98
CA GLY A 665 -29.04 0.52 16.28
C GLY A 665 -28.97 0.86 14.79
N LEU A 666 -30.08 1.32 14.24
CA LEU A 666 -30.18 1.72 12.83
C LEU A 666 -30.29 3.23 12.69
N LEU A 667 -29.69 3.76 11.63
CA LEU A 667 -30.00 5.11 11.12
C LEU A 667 -30.77 4.98 9.83
N HIS A 668 -31.74 5.86 9.65
CA HIS A 668 -32.63 5.87 8.49
C HIS A 668 -32.71 7.29 7.92
N TRP A 669 -32.32 7.43 6.66
CA TRP A 669 -32.50 8.67 5.91
C TRP A 669 -33.58 8.47 4.85
N HIS A 670 -34.65 9.27 4.95
CA HIS A 670 -35.62 9.45 3.88
C HIS A 670 -35.02 10.35 2.80
N LEU A 671 -34.83 9.80 1.61
CA LEU A 671 -34.26 10.50 0.47
C LEU A 671 -35.37 11.27 -0.29
N PRO A 672 -35.16 12.55 -0.63
CA PRO A 672 -36.09 13.29 -1.48
C PRO A 672 -36.28 12.62 -2.85
N ASP A 673 -37.44 12.82 -3.49
CA ASP A 673 -37.79 12.18 -4.76
C ASP A 673 -36.74 12.34 -5.87
N ALA A 674 -36.00 13.45 -5.89
CA ALA A 674 -34.92 13.71 -6.84
C ALA A 674 -33.76 12.68 -6.76
N PHE A 675 -33.62 12.01 -5.62
CA PHE A 675 -32.63 10.97 -5.34
C PHE A 675 -33.18 9.56 -5.55
N LYS A 676 -34.48 9.41 -5.80
CA LYS A 676 -35.08 8.09 -5.98
C LYS A 676 -34.48 7.36 -7.18
N ASP A 677 -34.02 6.14 -6.95
CA ASP A 677 -33.46 5.24 -7.96
C ASP A 677 -33.91 3.80 -7.69
N ALA A 678 -35.18 3.55 -7.99
CA ALA A 678 -35.87 2.31 -7.66
C ALA A 678 -35.36 1.11 -8.46
N ALA A 679 -35.40 -0.06 -7.84
CA ALA A 679 -35.14 -1.33 -8.48
C ALA A 679 -36.09 -1.60 -9.65
N SER A 680 -35.57 -2.24 -10.69
CA SER A 680 -36.31 -2.64 -11.88
C SER A 680 -35.94 -4.07 -12.28
N HIS A 681 -36.52 -4.61 -13.35
CA HIS A 681 -36.26 -5.99 -13.74
C HIS A 681 -34.76 -6.22 -14.04
N GLY A 682 -34.07 -6.90 -13.12
CA GLY A 682 -32.64 -7.19 -13.21
C GLY A 682 -31.71 -6.14 -12.58
N SER A 683 -32.25 -5.04 -12.03
CA SER A 683 -31.49 -4.03 -11.28
C SER A 683 -31.90 -3.98 -9.81
N PHE A 684 -30.93 -4.00 -8.90
CA PHE A 684 -31.17 -4.13 -7.46
C PHE A 684 -30.08 -3.38 -6.68
N PRO A 685 -30.38 -2.88 -5.46
CA PRO A 685 -29.37 -2.23 -4.63
C PRO A 685 -28.32 -3.24 -4.15
N ASP A 686 -27.10 -2.78 -3.94
CA ASP A 686 -26.00 -3.63 -3.48
C ASP A 686 -25.06 -2.86 -2.54
N GLN A 687 -24.27 -3.58 -1.75
CA GLN A 687 -23.43 -2.99 -0.71
C GLN A 687 -22.14 -3.77 -0.45
N SER A 688 -21.21 -3.10 0.20
CA SER A 688 -19.98 -3.67 0.72
C SER A 688 -19.58 -2.99 2.03
N HIS A 689 -18.88 -3.71 2.89
CA HIS A 689 -18.31 -3.21 4.13
C HIS A 689 -16.95 -3.86 4.41
N ASN A 690 -16.19 -3.25 5.32
CA ASN A 690 -14.81 -3.59 5.66
C ASN A 690 -14.70 -4.68 6.74
#